data_AF-A0A7Y1U8D9-F1
#
_entry.id   AF-A0A7Y1U8D9-F1
#
_cell.length_a   1.000
_cell.length_b   1.000
_cell.length_c   1.000
_cell.angle_alpha   90.00
_cell.angle_beta   90.00
_cell.angle_gamma   90.00
#
_symmetry.space_group_name_H-M   'P 1'
#
loop_
_entity.id
_entity.type
_entity.pdbx_description
1 polymer ?
#
loop_
_entity_poly.entity_id
_entity_poly.type
_entity_poly.pdbx_seq_one_letter_code
_entity_poly.pdbx_strand_id
1 'polypeptide(L)'
;MNRLLLLLSFNLVVLGIHAQSTLDSDDIDSRYVDEYGDLLKSSSFGNCAAFTATPSSSPVSCNGFDDGQACITVTSGVGPFTYLWLGESSTDSCLSNVDAGAYIVIVTDVGQGASCSWQITVSEPTAIGVISMNAVAPSCAGECDGQANPLVVGGNGGFMYSYDSGETTQAATMLCNPFQLTITDANGCTTDTLYTFSNAPDTIQIDGVVTDNICFGFDDGAIDVTVSGGVGTYDYSWSGPNGFSSSDEDISGLEPGVYDLDVTDDNSCFQSASFTVVAATDIVVDAVIGDVLCSGTNTGSIDITTSGGNPDYSYAWTGPSGFSSASEDLILLEAGEYFLTVTDIEGCTQDTSFTVSENPAIIITADITDNDCFGESEGAIDVTAISVSGISDYDWTGPGGFTSTSEDISLLAAGNYMLTVTDNLGCTADTIFTVDQADEIIFDLVVTDILCNADSTGAIDLTVSGGTPGYQYSWSGPNGYSSSDEDISNLVVGSYTIMITDTNDCVKDTTVTIIEPTAISVTESIIDLECNSDNTGAIDLEISGGTGAYTIDWSGPNGYTSTDEDIAGLEAGEYDLTVTDENLCEFLATYTIDQPDSLSIDIISTDLSCFNDSSGAIDITVTGGTGTYSYLWTGPDAFTSGDEDISDLDAGDYTVQVTDENLCTADSTITLSEPDAIILDTLVTQIACPGDENGSIDLTISGGSGTYTVSWTGPGAFSSSDEDISDLDEGIYTVVVTDDNLCSETLSVEIIDPLPMVITGVVTDVECFGEATGAIDITVTNGAGGFTYSWSGPNGYTSTDEDIIDLEAGTYTVTVTDANLCEQSNSFIVIENPEIMLSAVITDVVCGGDSTGAIDITVLGGQGDFTYAWSGPDGFTSMDEDLVDVPAGTYDVTVTDQLGCTEQESYTIDQPDPLTVTAALSDPLCSGEFNGDIDIAIMGGTPDHLITWTGPNGFSASGVGIDIADLEAGDYILNITDDEGCTLDTTFTLNDPVELMASLDITQPGCGLDNGEVSSTVSGGTVAIDYTYVWTDSTGDTIGTAATISGLG
;
A
#
# COMPACT_ATOMS: atom_id res chain seq x y z
N MET A 1 16.79 2.20 40.52
CA MET A 1 18.00 2.11 41.38
C MET A 1 18.20 0.65 41.78
N ASN A 2 19.34 0.03 41.45
CA ASN A 2 19.65 -1.42 41.57
C ASN A 2 18.70 -2.33 40.75
N ARG A 3 19.17 -3.08 39.73
CA ARG A 3 20.20 -4.14 39.65
C ARG A 3 19.61 -5.54 39.87
N LEU A 4 19.55 -6.34 38.80
CA LEU A 4 19.83 -7.77 38.86
C LEU A 4 20.56 -8.22 37.59
N LEU A 5 21.69 -8.90 37.78
CA LEU A 5 22.44 -9.72 36.80
C LEU A 5 22.21 -11.20 37.23
N LEU A 6 22.42 -12.26 36.44
CA LEU A 6 23.50 -12.51 35.47
C LEU A 6 23.19 -13.74 34.57
N LEU A 7 23.64 -13.69 33.30
CA LEU A 7 24.04 -14.76 32.34
C LEU A 7 23.69 -16.26 32.53
N LEU A 8 23.25 -16.88 31.42
CA LEU A 8 23.70 -18.14 30.74
C LEU A 8 22.49 -18.69 29.92
N SER A 9 22.44 -18.85 28.59
CA SER A 9 23.38 -19.40 27.58
C SER A 9 23.56 -20.93 27.73
N PHE A 10 23.25 -21.81 26.76
CA PHE A 10 22.97 -21.70 25.30
C PHE A 10 21.65 -22.47 24.93
N ASN A 11 21.21 -22.81 23.69
CA ASN A 11 21.87 -23.01 22.39
C ASN A 11 20.90 -22.90 21.16
N LEU A 12 21.45 -23.17 19.95
CA LEU A 12 20.95 -22.99 18.58
C LEU A 12 20.17 -24.19 17.97
N VAL A 13 19.27 -23.93 16.98
CA VAL A 13 19.00 -24.65 15.67
C VAL A 13 17.60 -24.23 15.12
N VAL A 14 17.48 -23.29 14.15
CA VAL A 14 17.38 -23.41 12.65
C VAL A 14 15.93 -23.56 12.09
N LEU A 15 15.66 -22.93 10.91
CA LEU A 15 14.40 -22.76 10.14
C LEU A 15 13.39 -21.72 10.68
N GLY A 16 12.68 -20.92 9.86
CA GLY A 16 12.91 -20.58 8.44
C GLY A 16 11.72 -19.94 7.67
N ILE A 17 12.04 -19.02 6.74
CA ILE A 17 11.33 -18.68 5.46
C ILE A 17 10.05 -17.78 5.47
N HIS A 18 10.22 -16.59 4.85
CA HIS A 18 9.33 -15.78 3.97
C HIS A 18 7.80 -15.60 4.16
N ALA A 19 7.39 -14.33 4.26
CA ALA A 19 6.44 -13.63 3.34
C ALA A 19 6.81 -12.13 3.36
N GLN A 20 7.21 -11.48 2.25
CA GLN A 20 6.35 -10.75 1.30
C GLN A 20 5.33 -9.78 1.92
N SER A 21 5.59 -8.47 1.73
CA SER A 21 4.56 -7.44 1.57
C SER A 21 5.08 -6.34 0.63
N THR A 22 4.17 -5.67 -0.08
CA THR A 22 4.47 -4.52 -0.96
C THR A 22 4.39 -3.22 -0.17
N LEU A 23 5.32 -2.30 -0.42
CA LEU A 23 5.17 -0.91 0.00
C LEU A 23 4.19 -0.20 -0.94
N ASP A 24 2.99 0.03 -0.46
CA ASP A 24 2.18 1.19 -0.89
C ASP A 24 2.38 2.33 0.13
N SER A 25 2.10 3.56 -0.26
CA SER A 25 2.41 4.74 0.56
C SER A 25 1.20 5.29 1.31
N ASP A 26 1.21 5.18 2.63
CA ASP A 26 0.88 6.29 3.55
C ASP A 26 1.19 5.93 5.03
N ASP A 27 0.96 6.90 5.91
CA ASP A 27 1.13 6.91 7.38
C ASP A 27 2.56 6.91 7.98
N ILE A 28 2.94 8.08 8.53
CA ILE A 28 3.87 8.20 9.66
C ILE A 28 3.29 9.24 10.64
N ASP A 29 2.80 8.78 11.79
CA ASP A 29 2.39 9.60 12.94
C ASP A 29 3.49 10.62 13.34
N SER A 30 3.19 11.91 13.18
CA SER A 30 4.13 13.01 13.35
C SER A 30 4.34 13.45 14.82
N ARG A 31 4.51 12.50 15.74
CA ARG A 31 4.64 12.76 17.20
C ARG A 31 5.96 12.31 17.83
N TYR A 32 7.10 12.86 17.37
CA TYR A 32 8.30 13.03 18.23
C TYR A 32 9.36 14.03 17.71
N VAL A 33 9.02 15.31 17.49
CA VAL A 33 9.99 16.36 17.05
C VAL A 33 9.92 17.67 17.86
N ASP A 34 9.74 17.58 19.19
CA ASP A 34 9.72 18.74 20.11
C ASP A 34 11.07 18.97 20.84
N GLU A 35 12.19 18.76 20.16
CA GLU A 35 13.46 19.43 20.46
C GLU A 35 14.31 19.51 19.17
N TYR A 36 15.17 20.51 19.02
CA TYR A 36 16.04 20.79 17.85
C TYR A 36 15.40 21.36 16.55
N GLY A 37 14.13 21.75 16.53
CA GLY A 37 13.55 22.45 15.36
C GLY A 37 14.16 23.84 15.06
N ASP A 38 14.62 24.56 16.08
CA ASP A 38 14.93 26.00 16.02
C ASP A 38 16.40 26.36 15.70
N LEU A 39 16.99 25.70 14.68
CA LEU A 39 18.36 26.00 14.21
C LEU A 39 18.53 26.12 12.69
N LEU A 40 17.45 26.06 11.91
CA LEU A 40 17.50 26.07 10.43
C LEU A 40 16.75 27.23 9.74
N LYS A 41 16.36 28.29 10.47
CA LYS A 41 15.79 29.52 9.88
C LYS A 41 16.52 30.83 10.20
N SER A 42 17.65 30.82 10.92
CA SER A 42 18.61 31.94 10.84
C SER A 42 20.07 31.52 11.05
N SER A 43 20.80 31.40 9.94
CA SER A 43 22.24 31.66 9.89
C SER A 43 22.68 31.83 8.43
N SER A 44 23.72 32.64 8.20
CA SER A 44 24.46 32.57 6.95
C SER A 44 25.14 31.21 6.87
N PHE A 45 24.88 30.44 5.80
CA PHE A 45 25.61 29.21 5.54
C PHE A 45 27.11 29.50 5.61
N GLY A 46 27.79 28.81 6.54
CA GLY A 46 29.19 29.07 6.87
C GLY A 46 30.05 29.04 5.61
N ASN A 47 30.86 30.08 5.40
CA ASN A 47 31.75 30.16 4.26
C ASN A 47 32.77 29.01 4.32
N CYS A 48 32.54 27.91 3.58
CA CYS A 48 33.36 26.70 3.55
C CYS A 48 34.74 26.91 2.87
N ALA A 49 35.31 28.12 3.00
CA ALA A 49 36.70 28.45 2.76
C ALA A 49 37.61 28.14 3.96
N ALA A 50 37.06 27.87 5.15
CA ALA A 50 37.82 27.54 6.35
C ALA A 50 38.49 26.15 6.29
N PHE A 51 37.79 25.17 5.70
CA PHE A 51 38.27 23.81 5.50
C PHE A 51 37.57 23.23 4.26
N THR A 52 38.21 22.31 3.54
CA THR A 52 37.61 21.65 2.36
C THR A 52 37.43 20.17 2.62
N ALA A 53 36.32 19.60 2.16
CA ALA A 53 36.10 18.15 2.15
C ALA A 53 35.55 17.68 0.80
N THR A 54 35.75 16.39 0.50
CA THR A 54 35.36 15.75 -0.75
C THR A 54 34.53 14.52 -0.43
N PRO A 55 33.24 14.48 -0.81
CA PRO A 55 32.39 13.30 -0.64
C PRO A 55 32.76 12.23 -1.67
N SER A 56 32.55 10.97 -1.29
CA SER A 56 32.73 9.79 -2.15
C SER A 56 31.88 8.65 -1.62
N SER A 57 31.22 7.89 -2.50
CA SER A 57 30.48 6.69 -2.14
C SER A 57 30.98 5.45 -2.90
N SER A 58 30.80 4.29 -2.29
CA SER A 58 30.70 3.01 -2.98
C SER A 58 29.22 2.67 -3.14
N PRO A 59 28.77 2.19 -4.32
CA PRO A 59 27.47 1.53 -4.42
C PRO A 59 27.44 0.27 -3.54
N VAL A 60 26.23 -0.19 -3.24
CA VAL A 60 25.98 -1.57 -2.74
C VAL A 60 26.33 -2.57 -3.85
N SER A 61 26.73 -3.79 -3.49
CA SER A 61 27.15 -4.81 -4.46
C SER A 61 25.98 -5.40 -5.24
N CYS A 62 24.82 -5.54 -4.62
CA CYS A 62 23.61 -6.11 -5.21
C CYS A 62 22.38 -5.20 -4.98
N ASN A 63 21.33 -5.43 -5.76
CA ASN A 63 20.03 -4.81 -5.53
C ASN A 63 19.48 -5.29 -4.18
N GLY A 64 19.04 -4.36 -3.31
CA GLY A 64 18.53 -4.68 -1.96
C GLY A 64 19.56 -5.24 -0.97
N PHE A 65 20.87 -4.94 -1.13
CA PHE A 65 21.91 -5.29 -0.14
C PHE A 65 22.35 -4.06 0.68
N ASP A 66 22.82 -4.31 1.90
CA ASP A 66 23.21 -3.30 2.90
C ASP A 66 24.73 -3.01 2.91
N ASP A 67 25.51 -3.40 1.90
CA ASP A 67 26.98 -3.39 1.95
C ASP A 67 27.66 -2.14 1.33
N GLY A 68 26.89 -1.07 1.11
CA GLY A 68 27.35 0.20 0.55
C GLY A 68 28.22 1.02 1.51
N GLN A 69 28.74 2.15 1.01
CA GLN A 69 29.57 3.05 1.82
C GLN A 69 29.41 4.51 1.39
N ALA A 70 29.23 5.41 2.36
CA ALA A 70 29.31 6.86 2.19
C ALA A 70 30.49 7.42 2.99
N CYS A 71 31.40 8.16 2.35
CA CYS A 71 32.62 8.71 2.96
C CYS A 71 32.79 10.21 2.68
N ILE A 72 33.31 10.95 3.65
CA ILE A 72 33.66 12.37 3.52
C ILE A 72 35.13 12.58 3.91
N THR A 73 35.98 12.91 2.92
CA THR A 73 37.42 13.10 3.14
C THR A 73 37.76 14.58 3.27
N VAL A 74 38.20 15.01 4.45
CA VAL A 74 38.72 16.38 4.65
C VAL A 74 40.08 16.53 3.97
N THR A 75 40.19 17.49 3.05
CA THR A 75 41.36 17.74 2.19
C THR A 75 42.16 18.99 2.56
N SER A 76 41.60 19.90 3.35
CA SER A 76 42.31 21.01 4.01
C SER A 76 41.56 21.48 5.26
N GLY A 77 42.26 22.07 6.24
CA GLY A 77 41.71 22.58 7.50
C GLY A 77 42.76 22.57 8.62
N VAL A 78 42.38 22.90 9.86
CA VAL A 78 43.30 22.92 11.02
C VAL A 78 43.12 21.68 11.90
N GLY A 79 41.87 21.32 12.21
CA GLY A 79 41.50 20.15 12.99
C GLY A 79 41.66 20.32 14.52
N PRO A 80 41.20 19.35 15.32
CA PRO A 80 40.60 18.07 14.89
C PRO A 80 39.22 18.25 14.25
N PHE A 81 38.86 17.30 13.38
CA PHE A 81 37.55 17.28 12.72
C PHE A 81 36.64 16.26 13.41
N THR A 82 35.35 16.60 13.56
CA THR A 82 34.31 15.67 14.01
C THR A 82 33.25 15.51 12.94
N TYR A 83 32.72 14.30 12.79
CA TYR A 83 31.70 13.94 11.81
C TYR A 83 30.40 13.60 12.56
N LEU A 84 29.26 14.01 12.01
CA LEU A 84 27.93 13.65 12.47
C LEU A 84 27.08 13.30 11.25
N TRP A 85 26.65 12.05 11.16
CA TRP A 85 25.73 11.60 10.12
C TRP A 85 24.29 11.77 10.62
N LEU A 86 23.42 12.44 9.84
CA LEU A 86 22.04 12.68 10.26
C LEU A 86 21.21 11.40 10.19
N GLY A 87 20.48 11.11 11.26
CA GLY A 87 19.78 9.83 11.48
C GLY A 87 20.67 8.71 12.02
N GLU A 88 21.98 8.88 12.04
CA GLU A 88 22.95 7.80 12.18
C GLU A 88 23.89 7.95 13.38
N SER A 89 24.23 6.85 14.04
CA SER A 89 25.04 6.87 15.27
C SER A 89 26.55 6.97 15.04
N SER A 90 27.00 6.98 13.77
CA SER A 90 28.41 7.04 13.42
C SER A 90 29.02 8.44 13.62
N THR A 91 30.27 8.45 14.10
CA THR A 91 31.12 9.66 14.19
C THR A 91 32.41 9.53 13.39
N ASP A 92 32.53 8.47 12.57
CA ASP A 92 33.65 8.24 11.66
C ASP A 92 33.47 8.99 10.33
N SER A 93 34.58 9.22 9.63
CA SER A 93 34.59 9.87 8.30
C SER A 93 33.95 9.02 7.19
N CYS A 94 33.57 7.78 7.49
CA CYS A 94 32.89 6.86 6.58
C CYS A 94 31.78 6.12 7.33
N LEU A 95 30.57 6.21 6.80
CA LEU A 95 29.45 5.34 7.13
C LEU A 95 29.52 4.13 6.18
N SER A 96 29.59 2.93 6.71
CA SER A 96 29.83 1.69 5.94
C SER A 96 28.85 0.61 6.39
N ASN A 97 28.50 -0.28 5.47
CA ASN A 97 27.31 -1.12 5.56
C ASN A 97 26.05 -0.25 5.62
N VAL A 98 25.73 0.35 4.48
CA VAL A 98 24.51 1.14 4.26
C VAL A 98 23.84 0.76 2.95
N ASP A 99 22.50 0.82 2.94
CA ASP A 99 21.66 0.63 1.77
C ASP A 99 21.88 1.72 0.69
N ALA A 100 21.22 1.56 -0.45
CA ALA A 100 21.12 2.63 -1.44
C ALA A 100 20.20 3.76 -0.93
N GLY A 101 20.73 4.98 -0.85
CA GLY A 101 20.06 6.11 -0.21
C GLY A 101 20.86 7.40 -0.26
N ALA A 102 20.31 8.47 0.34
CA ALA A 102 20.93 9.79 0.40
C ALA A 102 21.31 10.14 1.85
N TYR A 103 22.59 10.05 2.18
CA TYR A 103 23.12 10.26 3.52
C TYR A 103 23.67 11.69 3.67
N ILE A 104 23.35 12.36 4.77
CA ILE A 104 23.84 13.72 5.06
C ILE A 104 24.84 13.67 6.20
N VAL A 105 26.03 14.23 5.98
CA VAL A 105 27.08 14.35 7.01
C VAL A 105 27.43 15.81 7.26
N ILE A 106 27.46 16.18 8.54
CA ILE A 106 27.98 17.45 9.03
C ILE A 106 29.42 17.22 9.50
N VAL A 107 30.36 17.98 8.96
CA VAL A 107 31.76 17.99 9.40
C VAL A 107 32.04 19.31 10.10
N THR A 108 32.73 19.26 11.24
CA THR A 108 33.12 20.44 12.02
C THR A 108 34.62 20.47 12.23
N ASP A 109 35.30 21.56 11.83
CA ASP A 109 36.68 21.85 12.23
C ASP A 109 36.67 22.50 13.62
N VAL A 110 36.91 21.68 14.65
CA VAL A 110 36.93 22.11 16.06
C VAL A 110 38.10 23.08 16.32
N GLY A 111 39.14 23.09 15.48
CA GLY A 111 40.25 24.03 15.54
C GLY A 111 39.89 25.45 15.05
N GLN A 112 38.79 25.61 14.32
CA GLN A 112 38.33 26.90 13.77
C GLN A 112 36.88 27.26 14.15
N GLY A 113 36.11 26.34 14.74
CA GLY A 113 34.71 26.58 15.12
C GLY A 113 33.75 26.65 13.93
N ALA A 114 34.12 26.07 12.79
CA ALA A 114 33.33 26.11 11.55
C ALA A 114 32.79 24.72 11.19
N SER A 115 31.52 24.65 10.80
CA SER A 115 30.86 23.44 10.31
C SER A 115 30.29 23.65 8.91
N CYS A 116 30.31 22.57 8.10
CA CYS A 116 29.72 22.49 6.76
C CYS A 116 29.09 21.11 6.59
N SER A 117 28.08 20.99 5.72
CA SER A 117 27.37 19.73 5.45
C SER A 117 27.50 19.27 4.01
N TRP A 118 27.43 17.95 3.80
CA TRP A 118 27.46 17.31 2.48
C TRP A 118 26.39 16.21 2.41
N GLN A 119 25.68 16.16 1.28
CA GLN A 119 24.82 15.03 0.92
C GLN A 119 25.61 14.07 0.03
N ILE A 120 25.47 12.76 0.28
CA ILE A 120 26.21 11.69 -0.37
C ILE A 120 25.22 10.59 -0.75
N THR A 121 25.10 10.30 -2.05
CA THR A 121 24.21 9.25 -2.54
C THR A 121 24.96 7.92 -2.71
N VAL A 122 24.45 6.88 -2.07
CA VAL A 122 24.78 5.47 -2.36
C VAL A 122 23.74 4.96 -3.36
N SER A 123 24.17 4.27 -4.41
CA SER A 123 23.29 3.75 -5.47
C SER A 123 23.36 2.23 -5.54
N GLU A 124 22.25 1.57 -5.85
CA GLU A 124 22.22 0.14 -6.16
C GLU A 124 22.25 -0.16 -7.67
N PRO A 125 22.71 -1.34 -8.09
CA PRO A 125 22.44 -1.86 -9.42
C PRO A 125 20.95 -2.26 -9.55
N THR A 126 20.42 -2.24 -10.77
CA THR A 126 19.06 -2.74 -11.07
C THR A 126 18.96 -4.24 -10.80
N ALA A 127 17.83 -4.73 -10.26
CA ALA A 127 17.56 -6.15 -10.06
C ALA A 127 17.75 -6.99 -11.34
N ILE A 128 18.27 -8.22 -11.20
CA ILE A 128 18.44 -9.17 -12.31
C ILE A 128 17.06 -9.74 -12.70
N GLY A 129 16.73 -9.73 -13.99
CA GLY A 129 15.48 -10.32 -14.50
C GLY A 129 15.58 -10.84 -15.93
N VAL A 130 14.75 -11.83 -16.26
CA VAL A 130 14.64 -12.40 -17.62
C VAL A 130 13.51 -11.70 -18.38
N ILE A 131 13.83 -10.96 -19.44
CA ILE A 131 12.82 -10.22 -20.24
C ILE A 131 12.22 -11.05 -21.38
N SER A 132 12.87 -12.15 -21.78
CA SER A 132 12.30 -13.12 -22.71
C SER A 132 13.03 -14.45 -22.59
N MET A 133 12.28 -15.53 -22.42
CA MET A 133 12.79 -16.89 -22.54
C MET A 133 12.59 -17.37 -23.98
N ASN A 134 13.67 -17.49 -24.76
CA ASN A 134 13.60 -18.18 -26.04
C ASN A 134 13.80 -19.69 -25.78
N ALA A 135 12.69 -20.42 -25.72
CA ALA A 135 12.63 -21.81 -25.27
C ALA A 135 12.12 -22.73 -26.39
N VAL A 136 12.70 -23.92 -26.48
CA VAL A 136 12.21 -25.04 -27.30
C VAL A 136 11.88 -26.17 -26.35
N ALA A 137 10.61 -26.59 -26.33
CA ALA A 137 10.14 -27.68 -25.49
C ALA A 137 10.92 -28.99 -25.75
N PRO A 138 11.00 -29.90 -24.75
CA PRO A 138 11.47 -31.25 -24.99
C PRO A 138 10.70 -31.92 -26.14
N SER A 139 11.35 -32.81 -26.86
CA SER A 139 10.72 -33.57 -27.95
C SER A 139 9.58 -34.46 -27.44
N CYS A 140 9.67 -34.93 -26.20
CA CYS A 140 8.75 -35.90 -25.61
C CYS A 140 8.30 -35.54 -24.19
N ALA A 141 7.12 -36.04 -23.80
CA ALA A 141 6.66 -36.00 -22.42
C ALA A 141 7.63 -36.74 -21.50
N GLY A 142 8.13 -36.07 -20.46
CA GLY A 142 9.07 -36.64 -19.48
C GLY A 142 10.55 -36.66 -19.90
N GLU A 143 10.88 -36.35 -21.14
CA GLU A 143 12.28 -36.25 -21.58
C GLU A 143 12.93 -34.91 -21.21
N CYS A 144 14.26 -34.93 -21.19
CA CYS A 144 15.09 -33.78 -20.83
C CYS A 144 16.07 -33.44 -21.96
N ASP A 145 15.57 -33.17 -23.17
CA ASP A 145 16.34 -32.68 -24.32
C ASP A 145 16.05 -31.21 -24.68
N GLY A 146 15.09 -30.58 -23.99
CA GLY A 146 14.63 -29.21 -24.21
C GLY A 146 15.74 -28.15 -24.09
N GLN A 147 15.49 -26.96 -24.63
CA GLN A 147 16.49 -25.90 -24.76
C GLN A 147 15.94 -24.56 -24.28
N ALA A 148 16.78 -23.76 -23.61
CA ALA A 148 16.42 -22.40 -23.19
C ALA A 148 17.59 -21.43 -23.36
N ASN A 149 17.27 -20.24 -23.85
CA ASN A 149 18.20 -19.12 -24.00
C ASN A 149 17.56 -17.84 -23.40
N PRO A 150 17.61 -17.67 -22.06
CA PRO A 150 17.16 -16.46 -21.37
C PRO A 150 17.90 -15.20 -21.84
N LEU A 151 17.13 -14.17 -22.18
CA LEU A 151 17.64 -12.80 -22.33
C LEU A 151 17.50 -12.06 -21.00
N VAL A 152 18.64 -11.74 -20.38
CA VAL A 152 18.75 -11.13 -19.04
C VAL A 152 18.94 -9.62 -19.13
N VAL A 153 18.34 -8.87 -18.19
CA VAL A 153 18.60 -7.45 -17.92
C VAL A 153 18.86 -7.23 -16.43
N GLY A 154 19.38 -6.04 -16.09
CA GLY A 154 19.79 -5.71 -14.73
C GLY A 154 21.06 -6.45 -14.30
N GLY A 155 21.39 -6.37 -13.02
CA GLY A 155 22.67 -6.84 -12.45
C GLY A 155 23.90 -6.08 -12.97
N ASN A 156 25.06 -6.44 -12.43
CA ASN A 156 26.35 -6.00 -12.93
C ASN A 156 26.84 -6.93 -14.06
N GLY A 157 27.09 -6.34 -15.23
CA GLY A 157 27.20 -7.08 -16.50
C GLY A 157 28.31 -8.14 -16.54
N GLY A 158 27.92 -9.41 -16.47
CA GLY A 158 28.84 -10.56 -16.54
C GLY A 158 28.22 -11.83 -15.96
N PHE A 159 27.09 -12.26 -16.51
CA PHE A 159 26.27 -13.32 -15.92
C PHE A 159 26.88 -14.72 -16.07
N MET A 160 26.90 -15.45 -14.96
CA MET A 160 26.96 -16.90 -14.91
C MET A 160 25.54 -17.44 -14.82
N TYR A 161 25.34 -18.66 -15.33
CA TYR A 161 24.06 -19.35 -15.31
C TYR A 161 24.27 -20.67 -14.58
N SER A 162 23.22 -21.22 -13.96
CA SER A 162 23.23 -22.54 -13.34
C SER A 162 21.83 -23.12 -13.44
N TYR A 163 21.67 -24.13 -14.29
CA TYR A 163 20.42 -24.88 -14.44
C TYR A 163 20.45 -26.10 -13.53
N ASP A 164 19.29 -26.63 -13.15
CA ASP A 164 19.18 -27.90 -12.38
C ASP A 164 19.77 -29.12 -13.13
N SER A 165 19.78 -29.09 -14.47
CA SER A 165 20.53 -30.04 -15.32
C SER A 165 22.05 -30.00 -15.10
N GLY A 166 22.58 -29.00 -14.40
CA GLY A 166 24.01 -28.75 -14.20
C GLY A 166 24.69 -27.95 -15.30
N GLU A 167 23.94 -27.51 -16.33
CA GLU A 167 24.46 -26.61 -17.36
C GLU A 167 24.74 -25.20 -16.80
N THR A 168 25.74 -24.52 -17.37
CA THR A 168 26.27 -23.25 -16.81
C THR A 168 26.47 -22.11 -17.82
N THR A 169 25.97 -22.28 -19.06
CA THR A 169 26.07 -21.26 -20.11
C THR A 169 24.71 -20.64 -20.42
N GLN A 170 24.69 -19.43 -21.01
CA GLN A 170 23.44 -18.69 -21.26
C GLN A 170 22.41 -19.48 -22.07
N ALA A 171 22.85 -20.24 -23.08
CA ALA A 171 21.98 -21.12 -23.85
C ALA A 171 22.21 -22.56 -23.41
N ALA A 172 21.31 -23.08 -22.57
CA ALA A 172 21.36 -24.45 -22.11
C ALA A 172 20.50 -25.37 -22.98
N THR A 173 20.91 -26.63 -23.01
CA THR A 173 20.25 -27.75 -23.67
C THR A 173 20.15 -28.90 -22.69
N MET A 174 19.31 -29.89 -22.96
CA MET A 174 19.02 -31.00 -22.04
C MET A 174 18.28 -30.55 -20.77
N LEU A 175 17.22 -29.75 -20.96
CA LEU A 175 16.34 -29.25 -19.90
C LEU A 175 15.04 -30.05 -19.86
N CYS A 176 14.64 -30.46 -18.66
CA CYS A 176 13.37 -31.13 -18.39
C CYS A 176 12.20 -30.13 -18.39
N ASN A 177 10.95 -30.62 -18.43
CA ASN A 177 9.77 -29.78 -18.18
C ASN A 177 9.14 -30.12 -16.81
N PRO A 178 9.09 -29.20 -15.83
CA PRO A 178 9.77 -27.89 -15.78
C PRO A 178 11.28 -28.00 -15.49
N PHE A 179 12.00 -26.88 -15.58
CA PHE A 179 13.38 -26.73 -15.10
C PHE A 179 13.56 -25.48 -14.22
N GLN A 180 14.54 -25.53 -13.32
CA GLN A 180 15.02 -24.39 -12.53
C GLN A 180 16.25 -23.74 -13.17
N LEU A 181 16.31 -22.41 -13.08
CA LEU A 181 17.41 -21.57 -13.53
C LEU A 181 17.82 -20.57 -12.45
N THR A 182 19.03 -20.69 -11.94
CA THR A 182 19.73 -19.62 -11.20
C THR A 182 20.58 -18.79 -12.14
N ILE A 183 20.45 -17.46 -12.09
CA ILE A 183 21.35 -16.51 -12.76
C ILE A 183 22.17 -15.80 -11.68
N THR A 184 23.49 -15.75 -11.86
CA THR A 184 24.41 -15.02 -10.97
C THR A 184 25.12 -13.93 -11.75
N ASP A 185 25.18 -12.69 -11.25
CA ASP A 185 25.92 -11.61 -11.92
C ASP A 185 27.43 -11.57 -11.58
N ALA A 186 28.14 -10.56 -12.09
CA ALA A 186 29.59 -10.40 -11.87
C ALA A 186 29.99 -10.06 -10.42
N ASN A 187 29.04 -9.61 -9.58
CA ASN A 187 29.26 -9.31 -8.16
C ASN A 187 28.91 -10.50 -7.26
N GLY A 188 28.20 -11.51 -7.78
CA GLY A 188 27.71 -12.67 -7.03
C GLY A 188 26.22 -12.59 -6.66
N CYS A 189 25.50 -11.60 -7.17
CA CYS A 189 24.07 -11.42 -6.92
C CYS A 189 23.27 -12.49 -7.68
N THR A 190 22.34 -13.17 -7.02
CA THR A 190 21.58 -14.29 -7.59
C THR A 190 20.10 -14.00 -7.76
N THR A 191 19.48 -14.57 -8.80
CA THR A 191 18.03 -14.72 -8.92
C THR A 191 17.68 -16.11 -9.43
N ASP A 192 16.60 -16.70 -8.93
CA ASP A 192 16.13 -18.05 -9.28
C ASP A 192 14.81 -17.97 -10.06
N THR A 193 14.58 -18.88 -11.01
CA THR A 193 13.39 -18.91 -11.85
C THR A 193 13.03 -20.34 -12.25
N LEU A 194 11.83 -20.77 -11.89
CA LEU A 194 11.20 -22.00 -12.37
C LEU A 194 10.50 -21.72 -13.72
N TYR A 195 10.73 -22.55 -14.73
CA TYR A 195 10.13 -22.40 -16.05
C TYR A 195 9.43 -23.68 -16.53
N THR A 196 8.17 -23.53 -16.96
CA THR A 196 7.38 -24.56 -17.66
C THR A 196 7.32 -24.27 -19.15
N PHE A 197 7.49 -25.29 -19.99
CA PHE A 197 7.30 -25.16 -21.43
C PHE A 197 5.81 -25.24 -21.78
N SER A 198 5.25 -24.18 -22.37
CA SER A 198 3.81 -24.07 -22.69
C SER A 198 3.32 -25.00 -23.82
N ASN A 199 4.26 -25.62 -24.55
CA ASN A 199 4.00 -26.41 -25.75
C ASN A 199 4.69 -27.78 -25.69
N ALA A 200 4.85 -28.36 -24.49
CA ALA A 200 5.33 -29.73 -24.35
C ALA A 200 4.25 -30.74 -24.78
N PRO A 201 4.61 -31.92 -25.32
CA PRO A 201 3.64 -32.96 -25.67
C PRO A 201 2.96 -33.60 -24.47
N ASP A 202 1.75 -34.13 -24.69
CA ASP A 202 1.10 -35.08 -23.78
C ASP A 202 1.72 -36.47 -23.91
N THR A 203 1.67 -37.27 -22.83
CA THR A 203 2.20 -38.65 -22.83
C THR A 203 1.36 -39.57 -23.73
N ILE A 204 2.02 -40.43 -24.52
CA ILE A 204 1.34 -41.47 -25.32
C ILE A 204 0.62 -42.45 -24.39
N GLN A 205 -0.63 -42.78 -24.72
CA GLN A 205 -1.47 -43.77 -24.06
C GLN A 205 -1.93 -44.81 -25.08
N ILE A 206 -1.97 -46.08 -24.65
CA ILE A 206 -2.32 -47.24 -25.48
C ILE A 206 -3.42 -48.02 -24.74
N ASP A 207 -4.55 -48.26 -25.41
CA ASP A 207 -5.62 -49.16 -24.96
C ASP A 207 -5.89 -50.21 -26.05
N GLY A 208 -6.50 -51.36 -25.72
CA GLY A 208 -6.74 -52.40 -26.72
C GLY A 208 -7.54 -53.62 -26.27
N VAL A 209 -8.17 -54.27 -27.24
CA VAL A 209 -9.13 -55.37 -27.08
C VAL A 209 -8.61 -56.64 -27.75
N VAL A 210 -8.72 -57.79 -27.07
CA VAL A 210 -8.17 -59.07 -27.53
C VAL A 210 -9.29 -60.06 -27.90
N THR A 211 -9.06 -60.86 -28.94
CA THR A 211 -9.91 -61.97 -29.39
C THR A 211 -9.10 -63.27 -29.44
N ASP A 212 -9.60 -64.32 -28.78
CA ASP A 212 -8.95 -65.64 -28.64
C ASP A 212 -9.19 -66.59 -29.84
N ASN A 213 -8.45 -67.71 -29.87
CA ASN A 213 -8.47 -68.70 -30.96
C ASN A 213 -9.65 -69.68 -30.92
N ILE A 214 -10.19 -70.08 -32.09
CA ILE A 214 -11.50 -70.78 -32.18
C ILE A 214 -11.39 -72.33 -32.19
N CYS A 215 -10.68 -72.93 -33.18
CA CYS A 215 -10.36 -74.37 -33.16
C CYS A 215 -8.94 -74.58 -32.58
N PHE A 216 -8.71 -75.71 -31.92
CA PHE A 216 -7.38 -76.05 -31.39
C PHE A 216 -6.33 -76.21 -32.50
N GLY A 217 -5.24 -75.44 -32.43
CA GLY A 217 -4.15 -75.46 -33.41
C GLY A 217 -4.36 -74.62 -34.67
N PHE A 218 -5.22 -73.60 -34.60
CA PHE A 218 -5.43 -72.59 -35.64
C PHE A 218 -4.91 -71.21 -35.17
N ASP A 219 -4.44 -70.41 -36.13
CA ASP A 219 -3.84 -69.08 -35.90
C ASP A 219 -4.85 -67.99 -36.35
N ASP A 220 -5.89 -67.77 -35.55
CA ASP A 220 -7.09 -66.98 -35.87
C ASP A 220 -7.47 -65.88 -34.87
N GLY A 221 -6.72 -65.71 -33.77
CA GLY A 221 -6.92 -64.63 -32.79
C GLY A 221 -6.57 -63.23 -33.32
N ALA A 222 -6.89 -62.18 -32.56
CA ALA A 222 -6.67 -60.78 -32.94
C ALA A 222 -6.50 -59.83 -31.75
N ILE A 223 -5.87 -58.68 -31.99
CA ILE A 223 -5.76 -57.54 -31.06
C ILE A 223 -6.03 -56.24 -31.85
N ASP A 224 -6.98 -55.45 -31.35
CA ASP A 224 -7.43 -54.13 -31.86
C ASP A 224 -6.95 -53.06 -30.85
N VAL A 225 -6.35 -51.95 -31.30
CA VAL A 225 -5.73 -50.96 -30.40
C VAL A 225 -6.08 -49.51 -30.72
N THR A 226 -6.14 -48.67 -29.69
CA THR A 226 -6.36 -47.22 -29.85
C THR A 226 -5.25 -46.43 -29.14
N VAL A 227 -4.60 -45.52 -29.86
CA VAL A 227 -3.49 -44.68 -29.36
C VAL A 227 -3.89 -43.21 -29.29
N SER A 228 -3.49 -42.53 -28.20
CA SER A 228 -3.69 -41.08 -28.02
C SER A 228 -2.52 -40.42 -27.28
N GLY A 229 -2.37 -39.09 -27.37
CA GLY A 229 -1.20 -38.36 -26.85
C GLY A 229 -0.06 -38.22 -27.87
N GLY A 230 1.14 -37.83 -27.44
CA GLY A 230 2.32 -37.69 -28.32
C GLY A 230 2.20 -36.56 -29.37
N VAL A 231 3.03 -36.63 -30.40
CA VAL A 231 3.10 -35.65 -31.50
C VAL A 231 3.07 -36.32 -32.87
N GLY A 232 2.06 -35.96 -33.68
CA GLY A 232 2.03 -36.24 -35.11
C GLY A 232 1.39 -37.59 -35.45
N THR A 233 2.03 -38.37 -36.32
CA THR A 233 1.68 -39.77 -36.59
C THR A 233 2.44 -40.75 -35.68
N TYR A 234 1.94 -41.97 -35.58
CA TYR A 234 2.58 -43.06 -34.82
C TYR A 234 3.08 -44.16 -35.77
N ASP A 235 4.29 -44.66 -35.51
CA ASP A 235 4.82 -45.94 -36.00
C ASP A 235 4.56 -47.02 -34.92
N TYR A 236 4.03 -48.17 -35.34
CA TYR A 236 3.70 -49.31 -34.48
C TYR A 236 4.74 -50.41 -34.69
N SER A 237 5.12 -51.12 -33.63
CA SER A 237 6.10 -52.20 -33.65
C SER A 237 5.69 -53.31 -32.69
N TRP A 238 4.90 -54.25 -33.21
CA TRP A 238 4.51 -55.46 -32.51
C TRP A 238 5.63 -56.50 -32.50
N SER A 239 5.75 -57.24 -31.40
CA SER A 239 6.54 -58.48 -31.29
C SER A 239 5.76 -59.55 -30.52
N GLY A 240 6.03 -60.83 -30.78
CA GLY A 240 5.22 -61.91 -30.19
C GLY A 240 5.83 -63.31 -30.30
N PRO A 241 5.00 -64.37 -30.12
CA PRO A 241 5.43 -65.76 -30.12
C PRO A 241 6.11 -66.17 -31.43
N ASN A 242 7.00 -67.16 -31.36
CA ASN A 242 7.80 -67.70 -32.46
C ASN A 242 8.58 -66.70 -33.35
N GLY A 243 8.67 -65.42 -32.95
CA GLY A 243 9.27 -64.34 -33.74
C GLY A 243 8.28 -63.59 -34.63
N PHE A 244 6.98 -63.62 -34.30
CA PHE A 244 5.99 -62.70 -34.85
C PHE A 244 6.45 -61.25 -34.71
N SER A 245 6.21 -60.45 -35.74
CA SER A 245 6.33 -59.00 -35.70
C SER A 245 5.42 -58.36 -36.75
N SER A 246 4.88 -57.18 -36.43
CA SER A 246 4.03 -56.39 -37.32
C SER A 246 4.30 -54.89 -37.12
N SER A 247 3.89 -54.08 -38.10
CA SER A 247 3.87 -52.61 -38.01
C SER A 247 2.52 -52.01 -38.44
N ASP A 248 1.49 -52.85 -38.51
CA ASP A 248 0.11 -52.41 -38.62
C ASP A 248 -0.39 -52.02 -37.20
N GLU A 249 -1.38 -51.13 -37.11
CA GLU A 249 -2.01 -50.70 -35.86
C GLU A 249 -2.70 -51.92 -35.18
N ASP A 250 -3.76 -52.42 -35.79
CA ASP A 250 -4.43 -53.67 -35.40
C ASP A 250 -3.75 -54.90 -36.00
N ILE A 251 -3.77 -56.03 -35.28
CA ILE A 251 -3.17 -57.30 -35.71
C ILE A 251 -4.14 -58.48 -35.58
N SER A 252 -4.14 -59.38 -36.57
CA SER A 252 -5.06 -60.53 -36.63
C SER A 252 -4.43 -61.75 -37.33
N GLY A 253 -4.99 -62.93 -37.09
CA GLY A 253 -4.38 -64.20 -37.48
C GLY A 253 -3.27 -64.63 -36.50
N LEU A 254 -3.52 -64.45 -35.21
CA LEU A 254 -2.55 -64.64 -34.13
C LEU A 254 -2.59 -66.08 -33.59
N GLU A 255 -1.41 -66.58 -33.19
CA GLU A 255 -1.29 -67.84 -32.43
C GLU A 255 -1.42 -67.55 -30.91
N PRO A 256 -1.80 -68.54 -30.09
CA PRO A 256 -1.90 -68.35 -28.64
C PRO A 256 -0.57 -67.93 -27.99
N GLY A 257 -0.55 -66.78 -27.32
CA GLY A 257 0.61 -66.28 -26.60
C GLY A 257 0.57 -64.79 -26.25
N VAL A 258 1.71 -64.26 -25.79
CA VAL A 258 1.86 -62.85 -25.37
C VAL A 258 2.44 -62.02 -26.51
N TYR A 259 1.82 -60.87 -26.77
CA TYR A 259 2.21 -59.91 -27.80
C TYR A 259 2.54 -58.57 -27.13
N ASP A 260 3.78 -58.11 -27.31
CA ASP A 260 4.28 -56.82 -26.82
C ASP A 260 4.21 -55.80 -27.97
N LEU A 261 3.56 -54.65 -27.74
CA LEU A 261 3.49 -53.52 -28.67
C LEU A 261 4.40 -52.39 -28.18
N ASP A 262 5.32 -51.97 -29.04
CA ASP A 262 6.04 -50.69 -28.93
C ASP A 262 5.39 -49.67 -29.89
N VAL A 263 4.98 -48.50 -29.39
CA VAL A 263 4.50 -47.36 -30.17
C VAL A 263 5.53 -46.23 -30.12
N THR A 264 5.81 -45.61 -31.27
CA THR A 264 6.74 -44.47 -31.39
C THR A 264 6.09 -43.35 -32.22
N ASP A 265 6.13 -42.09 -31.76
CA ASP A 265 5.58 -40.95 -32.54
C ASP A 265 6.59 -40.29 -33.50
N ASP A 266 6.16 -39.29 -34.27
CA ASP A 266 7.01 -38.52 -35.21
C ASP A 266 8.23 -37.85 -34.52
N ASN A 267 8.16 -37.59 -33.21
CA ASN A 267 9.24 -37.04 -32.40
C ASN A 267 10.16 -38.12 -31.79
N SER A 268 9.91 -39.40 -32.07
CA SER A 268 10.60 -40.57 -31.51
C SER A 268 10.29 -40.85 -30.03
N CYS A 269 9.14 -40.39 -29.54
CA CYS A 269 8.65 -40.64 -28.19
C CYS A 269 8.06 -42.05 -28.11
N PHE A 270 8.53 -42.85 -27.15
CA PHE A 270 8.30 -44.29 -27.09
C PHE A 270 7.43 -44.68 -25.89
N GLN A 271 6.43 -45.53 -26.11
CA GLN A 271 5.63 -46.16 -25.06
C GLN A 271 5.30 -47.61 -25.45
N SER A 272 5.31 -48.52 -24.47
CA SER A 272 5.02 -49.94 -24.70
C SER A 272 3.84 -50.47 -23.87
N ALA A 273 3.17 -51.51 -24.40
CA ALA A 273 2.04 -52.24 -23.81
C ALA A 273 2.12 -53.74 -24.14
N SER A 274 1.35 -54.60 -23.47
CA SER A 274 1.33 -56.04 -23.78
C SER A 274 -0.02 -56.71 -23.57
N PHE A 275 -0.32 -57.67 -24.43
CA PHE A 275 -1.62 -58.33 -24.61
C PHE A 275 -1.43 -59.86 -24.69
N THR A 276 -2.48 -60.67 -24.47
CA THR A 276 -2.35 -62.14 -24.42
C THR A 276 -3.54 -62.85 -25.04
N VAL A 277 -3.27 -63.75 -26.00
CA VAL A 277 -4.22 -64.58 -26.75
C VAL A 277 -4.19 -66.04 -26.25
N VAL A 278 -5.34 -66.72 -26.18
CA VAL A 278 -5.54 -68.04 -25.55
C VAL A 278 -6.06 -69.11 -26.53
N ALA A 279 -5.78 -70.39 -26.23
CA ALA A 279 -6.05 -71.55 -27.09
C ALA A 279 -7.29 -72.39 -26.71
N ALA A 280 -7.95 -72.99 -27.71
CA ALA A 280 -9.06 -73.96 -27.59
C ALA A 280 -8.62 -75.42 -27.27
N THR A 281 -9.53 -76.41 -27.39
CA THR A 281 -9.30 -77.84 -27.00
C THR A 281 -9.68 -78.90 -28.06
N ASP A 282 -9.40 -80.19 -27.82
CA ASP A 282 -9.29 -81.30 -28.83
C ASP A 282 -10.17 -82.55 -28.52
N ILE A 283 -10.50 -83.41 -29.51
CA ILE A 283 -11.64 -84.38 -29.53
C ILE A 283 -11.23 -85.90 -29.48
N VAL A 284 -11.96 -86.77 -28.75
CA VAL A 284 -11.62 -88.22 -28.48
C VAL A 284 -12.85 -89.19 -28.42
N VAL A 285 -12.71 -90.51 -28.74
CA VAL A 285 -13.81 -91.56 -28.83
C VAL A 285 -13.41 -93.03 -28.41
N ASP A 286 -14.33 -93.87 -27.82
CA ASP A 286 -14.17 -95.32 -27.38
C ASP A 286 -15.46 -96.22 -27.57
N ALA A 287 -15.49 -97.60 -27.44
CA ALA A 287 -16.68 -98.49 -27.77
C ALA A 287 -16.87 -100.00 -27.25
N VAL A 288 -18.08 -100.62 -27.38
CA VAL A 288 -18.56 -102.01 -26.95
C VAL A 288 -19.61 -102.73 -27.92
N ILE A 289 -19.89 -104.07 -27.89
CA ILE A 289 -20.69 -104.88 -28.91
C ILE A 289 -21.58 -106.09 -28.38
N GLY A 290 -22.67 -106.54 -29.08
CA GLY A 290 -23.53 -107.75 -28.78
C GLY A 290 -24.21 -108.56 -29.96
N ASP A 291 -24.94 -109.68 -29.69
CA ASP A 291 -25.41 -110.73 -30.67
C ASP A 291 -26.92 -111.15 -30.52
N VAL A 292 -27.50 -112.04 -31.37
CA VAL A 292 -28.97 -112.36 -31.41
C VAL A 292 -29.39 -113.81 -31.08
N LEU A 293 -30.54 -113.96 -30.40
CA LEU A 293 -31.02 -115.24 -29.85
C LEU A 293 -32.26 -115.83 -30.54
N CYS A 294 -33.18 -114.98 -31.03
CA CYS A 294 -34.49 -115.39 -31.58
C CYS A 294 -34.66 -115.05 -33.09
N SER A 295 -35.54 -115.71 -33.87
CA SER A 295 -35.65 -115.49 -35.33
C SER A 295 -36.61 -114.38 -35.66
N GLY A 296 -36.27 -113.60 -36.68
CA GLY A 296 -36.96 -112.34 -36.97
C GLY A 296 -36.80 -111.34 -35.82
N THR A 297 -35.74 -111.47 -35.03
CA THR A 297 -35.36 -110.50 -34.00
C THR A 297 -34.00 -109.89 -34.37
N ASN A 298 -33.78 -108.64 -33.97
CA ASN A 298 -32.51 -107.95 -34.12
C ASN A 298 -32.08 -107.51 -32.71
N THR A 299 -31.17 -108.22 -32.05
CA THR A 299 -30.82 -107.93 -30.64
C THR A 299 -29.32 -107.74 -30.38
N GLY A 300 -28.52 -107.46 -31.41
CA GLY A 300 -27.13 -107.03 -31.22
C GLY A 300 -26.97 -105.51 -31.22
N SER A 301 -25.77 -105.04 -30.90
CA SER A 301 -25.49 -103.64 -30.57
C SER A 301 -24.02 -103.25 -30.77
N ILE A 302 -23.79 -101.93 -30.78
CA ILE A 302 -22.52 -101.18 -30.77
C ILE A 302 -22.78 -99.92 -29.89
N ASP A 303 -21.90 -99.61 -28.94
CA ASP A 303 -22.10 -98.60 -27.87
C ASP A 303 -20.79 -97.79 -27.70
N ILE A 304 -20.82 -96.45 -27.64
CA ILE A 304 -19.61 -95.56 -27.70
C ILE A 304 -19.62 -94.38 -26.70
N THR A 305 -18.49 -93.69 -26.54
CA THR A 305 -18.40 -92.43 -25.75
C THR A 305 -17.43 -91.40 -26.33
N THR A 306 -17.78 -90.11 -26.29
CA THR A 306 -17.04 -88.98 -26.91
C THR A 306 -16.63 -87.88 -25.90
N SER A 307 -15.49 -87.19 -26.08
CA SER A 307 -15.09 -86.05 -25.21
C SER A 307 -14.06 -85.08 -25.81
N GLY A 308 -14.19 -83.79 -25.48
CA GLY A 308 -13.25 -82.70 -25.80
C GLY A 308 -13.54 -82.01 -27.14
N GLY A 309 -13.08 -80.76 -27.32
CA GLY A 309 -13.56 -79.84 -28.36
C GLY A 309 -14.62 -78.86 -27.83
N ASN A 310 -15.25 -78.09 -28.72
CA ASN A 310 -16.35 -77.20 -28.34
C ASN A 310 -17.67 -78.01 -28.32
N PRO A 311 -18.50 -77.96 -27.25
CA PRO A 311 -19.70 -78.80 -27.11
C PRO A 311 -20.72 -78.67 -28.26
N ASP A 312 -21.61 -79.68 -28.37
CA ASP A 312 -22.43 -80.03 -29.55
C ASP A 312 -21.65 -80.71 -30.68
N TYR A 313 -21.30 -81.99 -30.45
CA TYR A 313 -20.77 -82.88 -31.48
C TYR A 313 -21.88 -83.47 -32.36
N SER A 314 -21.55 -83.69 -33.63
CA SER A 314 -22.36 -84.37 -34.62
C SER A 314 -21.66 -85.63 -35.12
N TYR A 315 -22.41 -86.73 -35.20
CA TYR A 315 -21.90 -88.06 -35.58
C TYR A 315 -22.36 -88.43 -36.99
N ALA A 316 -21.53 -89.16 -37.74
CA ALA A 316 -21.84 -89.64 -39.08
C ALA A 316 -21.33 -91.06 -39.29
N TRP A 317 -22.22 -92.04 -39.10
CA TRP A 317 -21.95 -93.46 -39.30
C TRP A 317 -22.31 -93.96 -40.71
N THR A 318 -21.65 -95.03 -41.16
CA THR A 318 -22.06 -95.87 -42.32
C THR A 318 -21.94 -97.37 -41.98
N GLY A 319 -22.64 -98.26 -42.70
CA GLY A 319 -22.65 -99.69 -42.36
C GLY A 319 -23.32 -100.64 -43.37
N PRO A 320 -23.82 -101.82 -42.93
CA PRO A 320 -24.33 -102.88 -43.80
C PRO A 320 -25.62 -102.47 -44.50
N SER A 321 -25.94 -103.10 -45.64
CA SER A 321 -27.21 -102.89 -46.34
C SER A 321 -27.52 -101.42 -46.74
N GLY A 322 -26.53 -100.52 -46.66
CA GLY A 322 -26.71 -99.07 -46.86
C GLY A 322 -27.06 -98.30 -45.59
N PHE A 323 -26.83 -98.87 -44.40
CA PHE A 323 -26.99 -98.22 -43.11
C PHE A 323 -26.16 -96.94 -43.03
N SER A 324 -26.75 -95.91 -42.44
CA SER A 324 -26.08 -94.70 -41.98
C SER A 324 -26.84 -94.16 -40.76
N SER A 325 -26.12 -93.66 -39.76
CA SER A 325 -26.70 -93.13 -38.51
C SER A 325 -26.01 -91.81 -38.14
N ALA A 326 -26.70 -90.97 -37.38
CA ALA A 326 -26.12 -89.81 -36.69
C ALA A 326 -26.30 -89.89 -35.17
N SER A 327 -26.75 -91.04 -34.66
CA SER A 327 -26.72 -91.39 -33.24
C SER A 327 -25.30 -91.70 -32.80
N GLU A 328 -24.96 -91.42 -31.54
CA GLU A 328 -23.72 -91.85 -30.91
C GLU A 328 -23.70 -93.40 -30.87
N ASP A 329 -24.65 -94.02 -30.16
CA ASP A 329 -24.81 -95.48 -30.05
C ASP A 329 -25.66 -96.12 -31.16
N LEU A 330 -25.47 -97.42 -31.42
CA LEU A 330 -26.22 -98.23 -32.38
C LEU A 330 -26.76 -99.54 -31.74
N ILE A 331 -28.07 -99.72 -31.67
CA ILE A 331 -28.70 -100.96 -31.14
C ILE A 331 -29.68 -101.59 -32.14
N LEU A 332 -30.17 -102.80 -31.84
CA LEU A 332 -31.10 -103.58 -32.67
C LEU A 332 -30.54 -103.88 -34.07
N LEU A 333 -29.25 -104.21 -34.13
CA LEU A 333 -28.51 -104.38 -35.36
C LEU A 333 -28.82 -105.71 -36.07
N GLU A 334 -28.73 -105.68 -37.40
CA GLU A 334 -28.56 -106.88 -38.22
C GLU A 334 -27.07 -107.23 -38.38
N ALA A 335 -26.77 -108.34 -39.03
CA ALA A 335 -25.42 -108.90 -39.13
C ALA A 335 -24.51 -108.20 -40.18
N GLY A 336 -23.61 -107.27 -39.75
CA GLY A 336 -22.53 -106.75 -40.61
C GLY A 336 -21.62 -105.68 -39.95
N GLU A 337 -20.71 -105.05 -40.73
CA GLU A 337 -19.71 -104.04 -40.30
C GLU A 337 -20.17 -102.55 -40.42
N TYR A 338 -19.68 -101.66 -39.53
CA TYR A 338 -20.03 -100.22 -39.41
C TYR A 338 -18.80 -99.29 -39.28
N PHE A 339 -18.88 -97.98 -39.60
CA PHE A 339 -17.84 -96.92 -39.51
C PHE A 339 -18.39 -95.56 -39.02
N LEU A 340 -17.59 -94.65 -38.42
CA LEU A 340 -17.97 -93.32 -37.86
C LEU A 340 -17.05 -92.15 -38.27
N THR A 341 -17.59 -90.92 -38.35
CA THR A 341 -16.95 -89.58 -38.26
C THR A 341 -17.65 -88.70 -37.20
N VAL A 342 -16.92 -87.80 -36.53
CA VAL A 342 -17.37 -86.83 -35.50
C VAL A 342 -17.01 -85.41 -35.94
N THR A 343 -17.83 -84.41 -35.63
CA THR A 343 -17.58 -82.97 -35.92
C THR A 343 -18.21 -82.07 -34.85
N ASP A 344 -17.46 -81.12 -34.30
CA ASP A 344 -17.93 -80.19 -33.24
C ASP A 344 -18.62 -78.92 -33.78
N ILE A 345 -19.12 -78.04 -32.89
CA ILE A 345 -20.00 -76.91 -33.25
C ILE A 345 -19.32 -75.83 -34.10
N GLU A 346 -18.01 -75.60 -33.90
CA GLU A 346 -17.21 -74.66 -34.72
C GLU A 346 -16.59 -75.34 -35.95
N GLY A 347 -16.62 -76.69 -36.01
CA GLY A 347 -16.36 -77.49 -37.22
C GLY A 347 -15.06 -78.30 -37.22
N CYS A 348 -14.45 -78.59 -36.07
CA CYS A 348 -13.26 -79.45 -35.93
C CYS A 348 -13.67 -80.98 -35.93
N THR A 349 -12.86 -81.97 -36.43
CA THR A 349 -13.36 -83.33 -36.91
C THR A 349 -12.48 -84.63 -36.69
N GLN A 350 -13.04 -85.89 -36.58
CA GLN A 350 -12.36 -87.20 -36.22
C GLN A 350 -13.13 -88.59 -36.50
N ASP A 351 -12.55 -89.85 -36.64
CA ASP A 351 -13.22 -91.15 -37.21
C ASP A 351 -13.05 -92.65 -36.52
N THR A 352 -13.96 -93.73 -36.62
CA THR A 352 -13.91 -95.22 -36.06
C THR A 352 -14.88 -96.45 -36.61
N SER A 353 -15.11 -97.74 -36.05
CA SER A 353 -15.90 -98.99 -36.64
C SER A 353 -16.25 -100.46 -35.94
N PHE A 354 -17.43 -101.24 -36.08
CA PHE A 354 -17.94 -102.57 -35.30
C PHE A 354 -19.05 -103.71 -35.90
N THR A 355 -19.72 -104.82 -35.27
CA THR A 355 -20.62 -106.07 -35.88
C THR A 355 -21.62 -107.17 -35.09
N VAL A 356 -22.62 -108.07 -35.64
CA VAL A 356 -23.83 -109.00 -35.03
C VAL A 356 -24.55 -110.40 -35.70
N SER A 357 -25.54 -111.31 -35.15
CA SER A 357 -26.43 -112.55 -35.73
C SER A 357 -27.62 -113.50 -34.95
N GLU A 358 -28.70 -114.32 -35.47
CA GLU A 358 -30.17 -114.88 -34.92
C GLU A 358 -30.93 -116.42 -34.92
N ASN A 359 -32.25 -116.79 -34.41
CA ASN A 359 -33.12 -118.18 -34.36
C ASN A 359 -34.73 -118.51 -33.78
N PRO A 360 -35.79 -119.38 -34.19
CA PRO A 360 -37.40 -119.36 -34.02
C PRO A 360 -38.47 -120.14 -32.97
N ALA A 361 -39.91 -120.12 -33.06
CA ALA A 361 -41.11 -120.49 -32.05
C ALA A 361 -42.62 -121.20 -32.38
N ILE A 362 -43.81 -121.13 -31.58
CA ILE A 362 -45.16 -121.99 -31.42
C ILE A 362 -46.70 -121.35 -31.50
N ILE A 363 -47.92 -121.98 -31.11
CA ILE A 363 -49.44 -121.61 -31.27
C ILE A 363 -50.54 -122.06 -30.15
N ILE A 364 -51.64 -121.29 -29.81
CA ILE A 364 -52.79 -121.55 -28.79
C ILE A 364 -54.24 -120.91 -29.13
N THR A 365 -55.41 -121.26 -28.46
CA THR A 365 -56.83 -120.67 -28.56
C THR A 365 -57.81 -120.77 -27.32
N ALA A 366 -58.92 -119.99 -27.20
CA ALA A 366 -59.98 -120.03 -26.12
C ALA A 366 -61.37 -119.33 -26.38
N ASP A 367 -62.34 -119.45 -25.44
CA ASP A 367 -63.64 -118.72 -25.25
C ASP A 367 -63.72 -118.04 -23.83
N ILE A 368 -64.49 -116.94 -23.64
CA ILE A 368 -64.44 -116.04 -22.42
C ILE A 368 -65.84 -115.54 -21.94
N THR A 369 -65.96 -115.04 -20.69
CA THR A 369 -67.11 -114.29 -20.11
C THR A 369 -66.65 -113.23 -19.08
N ASP A 370 -67.28 -112.04 -19.10
CA ASP A 370 -66.80 -110.77 -18.50
C ASP A 370 -67.65 -110.26 -17.30
N ASN A 371 -67.28 -109.11 -16.69
CA ASN A 371 -67.94 -108.53 -15.48
C ASN A 371 -68.80 -107.25 -15.74
N ASP A 372 -69.89 -107.06 -14.99
CA ASP A 372 -70.91 -106.02 -15.25
C ASP A 372 -70.68 -104.61 -14.64
N CYS A 373 -69.94 -104.46 -13.52
CA CYS A 373 -69.41 -103.18 -13.02
C CYS A 373 -67.89 -103.29 -12.83
N PHE A 374 -67.17 -102.16 -12.93
CA PHE A 374 -65.73 -102.10 -12.71
C PHE A 374 -65.32 -102.49 -11.27
N GLY A 375 -64.48 -103.51 -11.13
CA GLY A 375 -63.86 -103.94 -9.87
C GLY A 375 -64.43 -105.22 -9.25
N GLU A 376 -65.49 -105.80 -9.83
CA GLU A 376 -66.09 -107.06 -9.34
C GLU A 376 -65.32 -108.31 -9.84
N SER A 377 -65.82 -109.52 -9.57
CA SER A 377 -65.07 -110.78 -9.80
C SER A 377 -65.95 -112.00 -10.10
N GLU A 378 -66.56 -112.00 -11.28
CA GLU A 378 -67.65 -112.90 -11.67
C GLU A 378 -67.37 -113.69 -12.99
N GLY A 379 -66.37 -113.28 -13.79
CA GLY A 379 -66.05 -113.82 -15.13
C GLY A 379 -65.41 -115.23 -15.22
N ALA A 380 -65.11 -115.71 -16.43
CA ALA A 380 -64.60 -117.07 -16.72
C ALA A 380 -63.90 -117.24 -18.10
N ILE A 381 -63.07 -118.29 -18.27
CA ILE A 381 -62.34 -118.66 -19.52
C ILE A 381 -62.30 -120.20 -19.72
N ASP A 382 -62.42 -120.69 -20.97
CA ASP A 382 -62.49 -122.10 -21.44
C ASP A 382 -61.57 -122.30 -22.69
N VAL A 383 -60.69 -123.32 -22.77
CA VAL A 383 -59.48 -123.27 -23.66
C VAL A 383 -59.13 -124.51 -24.53
N THR A 384 -58.20 -124.34 -25.50
CA THR A 384 -57.61 -125.43 -26.32
C THR A 384 -56.25 -125.03 -26.96
N ALA A 385 -55.20 -125.88 -26.90
CA ALA A 385 -53.83 -125.57 -27.40
C ALA A 385 -53.16 -126.67 -28.28
N ILE A 386 -52.19 -126.31 -29.16
CA ILE A 386 -51.54 -127.23 -30.12
C ILE A 386 -50.05 -126.88 -30.43
N SER A 387 -49.11 -127.81 -30.16
CA SER A 387 -47.72 -127.77 -30.69
C SER A 387 -47.41 -128.95 -31.64
N VAL A 388 -46.41 -128.76 -32.51
CA VAL A 388 -45.78 -129.82 -33.33
C VAL A 388 -45.16 -130.95 -32.51
N SER A 389 -44.79 -130.74 -31.25
CA SER A 389 -44.32 -131.81 -30.34
C SER A 389 -45.42 -132.36 -29.43
N GLY A 390 -46.63 -131.78 -29.45
CA GLY A 390 -47.68 -131.99 -28.45
C GLY A 390 -47.44 -131.20 -27.16
N ILE A 391 -48.53 -130.93 -26.44
CA ILE A 391 -48.55 -130.21 -25.16
C ILE A 391 -48.25 -131.16 -24.01
N SER A 392 -47.51 -130.69 -23.01
CA SER A 392 -47.21 -131.45 -21.78
C SER A 392 -47.80 -130.84 -20.51
N ASP A 393 -48.02 -129.52 -20.48
CA ASP A 393 -48.46 -128.81 -19.27
C ASP A 393 -49.26 -127.54 -19.61
N TYR A 394 -50.09 -127.12 -18.66
CA TYR A 394 -50.88 -125.88 -18.68
C TYR A 394 -50.67 -125.18 -17.34
N ASP A 395 -49.98 -124.04 -17.33
CA ASP A 395 -49.81 -123.21 -16.13
C ASP A 395 -50.45 -121.84 -16.34
N TRP A 396 -51.44 -121.52 -15.52
CA TRP A 396 -52.13 -120.24 -15.53
C TRP A 396 -51.57 -119.33 -14.44
N THR A 397 -51.30 -118.08 -14.81
CA THR A 397 -51.08 -116.98 -13.87
C THR A 397 -52.05 -115.83 -14.18
N GLY A 398 -52.46 -115.07 -13.16
CA GLY A 398 -53.41 -113.96 -13.35
C GLY A 398 -53.39 -112.94 -12.21
N PRO A 399 -54.31 -111.95 -12.27
CA PRO A 399 -54.40 -110.86 -11.28
C PRO A 399 -54.47 -111.35 -9.82
N GLY A 400 -53.95 -110.54 -8.90
CA GLY A 400 -53.97 -110.84 -7.46
C GLY A 400 -53.12 -112.05 -7.01
N GLY A 401 -52.31 -112.64 -7.90
CA GLY A 401 -51.58 -113.88 -7.63
C GLY A 401 -52.42 -115.15 -7.87
N PHE A 402 -53.47 -115.04 -8.69
CA PHE A 402 -54.22 -116.20 -9.18
C PHE A 402 -53.30 -117.19 -9.88
N THR A 403 -53.47 -118.48 -9.58
CA THR A 403 -52.75 -119.60 -10.21
C THR A 403 -53.67 -120.80 -10.41
N SER A 404 -53.51 -121.52 -11.53
CA SER A 404 -54.32 -122.71 -11.84
C SER A 404 -53.57 -123.64 -12.78
N THR A 405 -53.78 -124.95 -12.62
CA THR A 405 -53.37 -126.00 -13.59
C THR A 405 -54.57 -126.79 -14.11
N SER A 406 -55.76 -126.19 -14.01
CA SER A 406 -56.96 -126.61 -14.74
C SER A 406 -56.86 -126.16 -16.19
N GLU A 407 -57.55 -126.85 -17.10
CA GLU A 407 -57.72 -126.38 -18.48
C GLU A 407 -58.55 -125.07 -18.44
N ASP A 408 -59.72 -125.10 -17.79
CA ASP A 408 -60.67 -123.98 -17.71
C ASP A 408 -60.75 -123.34 -16.31
N ILE A 409 -61.15 -122.07 -16.22
CA ILE A 409 -61.15 -121.23 -14.99
C ILE A 409 -62.38 -120.28 -14.86
N SER A 410 -62.78 -119.91 -13.63
CA SER A 410 -63.98 -119.09 -13.36
C SER A 410 -63.96 -118.37 -12.01
N LEU A 411 -64.90 -117.41 -11.80
CA LEU A 411 -64.94 -116.41 -10.72
C LEU A 411 -63.73 -115.47 -10.76
N LEU A 412 -63.59 -114.79 -11.89
CA LEU A 412 -62.42 -114.03 -12.27
C LEU A 412 -62.67 -112.52 -12.18
N ALA A 413 -61.76 -111.82 -11.49
CA ALA A 413 -61.62 -110.37 -11.62
C ALA A 413 -61.20 -110.03 -13.06
N ALA A 414 -61.49 -108.80 -13.50
CA ALA A 414 -61.02 -108.38 -14.81
C ALA A 414 -59.49 -108.34 -14.92
N GLY A 415 -59.00 -108.56 -16.14
CA GLY A 415 -57.59 -108.50 -16.50
C GLY A 415 -57.07 -109.76 -17.18
N ASN A 416 -55.75 -109.78 -17.30
CA ASN A 416 -55.03 -110.71 -18.16
C ASN A 416 -54.65 -112.00 -17.43
N TYR A 417 -55.28 -113.09 -17.82
CA TYR A 417 -54.91 -114.46 -17.43
C TYR A 417 -53.96 -115.02 -18.48
N MET A 418 -52.69 -115.17 -18.11
CA MET A 418 -51.66 -115.75 -18.97
C MET A 418 -51.66 -117.26 -18.82
N LEU A 419 -51.95 -117.96 -19.91
CA LEU A 419 -51.74 -119.39 -20.05
C LEU A 419 -50.36 -119.63 -20.69
N THR A 420 -49.43 -120.14 -19.91
CA THR A 420 -48.18 -120.73 -20.41
C THR A 420 -48.45 -122.16 -20.83
N VAL A 421 -48.35 -122.44 -22.12
CA VAL A 421 -48.44 -123.80 -22.67
C VAL A 421 -47.04 -124.30 -23.00
N THR A 422 -46.55 -125.24 -22.19
CA THR A 422 -45.23 -125.85 -22.40
C THR A 422 -45.36 -127.07 -23.30
N ASP A 423 -44.63 -127.05 -24.43
CA ASP A 423 -44.50 -128.20 -25.32
C ASP A 423 -43.38 -129.16 -24.89
N ASN A 424 -43.40 -130.36 -25.45
CA ASN A 424 -42.46 -131.43 -25.11
C ASN A 424 -40.98 -131.15 -25.51
N LEU A 425 -40.64 -129.97 -26.04
CA LEU A 425 -39.26 -129.53 -26.30
C LEU A 425 -38.79 -128.43 -25.33
N GLY A 426 -39.67 -127.87 -24.49
CA GLY A 426 -39.34 -126.76 -23.59
C GLY A 426 -39.31 -125.39 -24.26
N CYS A 427 -39.84 -125.29 -25.48
CA CYS A 427 -40.24 -124.02 -26.06
C CYS A 427 -41.64 -123.69 -25.51
N THR A 428 -41.84 -122.48 -24.99
CA THR A 428 -43.17 -122.02 -24.57
C THR A 428 -43.92 -121.40 -25.75
N ALA A 429 -45.24 -121.57 -25.75
CA ALA A 429 -46.11 -120.51 -26.21
C ALA A 429 -46.84 -119.97 -24.99
N ASP A 430 -46.83 -118.66 -24.86
CA ASP A 430 -47.62 -117.94 -23.87
C ASP A 430 -48.78 -117.30 -24.62
N THR A 431 -49.99 -117.39 -24.09
CA THR A 431 -51.15 -116.69 -24.65
C THR A 431 -51.98 -116.14 -23.51
N ILE A 432 -52.32 -114.86 -23.64
CA ILE A 432 -53.08 -114.10 -22.66
C ILE A 432 -54.53 -114.10 -23.10
N PHE A 433 -55.41 -114.39 -22.16
CA PHE A 433 -56.85 -114.23 -22.30
C PHE A 433 -57.31 -113.18 -21.30
N THR A 434 -58.04 -112.19 -21.77
CA THR A 434 -58.52 -111.06 -20.97
C THR A 434 -59.96 -111.32 -20.58
N VAL A 435 -60.24 -111.34 -19.28
CA VAL A 435 -61.60 -111.15 -18.78
C VAL A 435 -61.81 -109.65 -18.71
N ASP A 436 -62.75 -109.12 -19.47
CA ASP A 436 -63.04 -107.70 -19.45
C ASP A 436 -64.00 -107.35 -18.28
N GLN A 437 -64.24 -106.06 -18.10
CA GLN A 437 -65.32 -105.52 -17.29
C GLN A 437 -65.86 -104.26 -17.97
N ALA A 438 -67.05 -103.82 -17.57
CA ALA A 438 -67.46 -102.44 -17.86
C ALA A 438 -66.35 -101.46 -17.42
N ASP A 439 -66.00 -100.52 -18.30
CA ASP A 439 -65.01 -99.48 -18.02
C ASP A 439 -65.31 -98.79 -16.68
N GLU A 440 -64.28 -98.34 -15.95
CA GLU A 440 -64.50 -97.49 -14.78
C GLU A 440 -65.27 -96.23 -15.20
N ILE A 441 -66.12 -95.68 -14.32
CA ILE A 441 -66.63 -94.33 -14.51
C ILE A 441 -65.44 -93.38 -14.37
N ILE A 442 -64.82 -93.06 -15.50
CA ILE A 442 -63.70 -92.15 -15.62
C ILE A 442 -64.23 -90.78 -16.03
N PHE A 443 -63.77 -89.76 -15.35
CA PHE A 443 -64.08 -88.38 -15.66
C PHE A 443 -62.77 -87.63 -15.80
N ASP A 444 -62.71 -86.74 -16.78
CA ASP A 444 -61.73 -85.67 -16.77
C ASP A 444 -62.37 -84.44 -16.12
N LEU A 445 -61.54 -83.64 -15.45
CA LEU A 445 -61.93 -82.47 -14.66
C LEU A 445 -60.98 -81.33 -15.03
N VAL A 446 -61.35 -80.54 -16.03
CA VAL A 446 -60.58 -79.36 -16.40
C VAL A 446 -60.93 -78.25 -15.42
N VAL A 447 -60.12 -78.13 -14.37
CA VAL A 447 -60.20 -77.05 -13.39
C VAL A 447 -59.60 -75.79 -14.01
N THR A 448 -60.39 -74.73 -14.04
CA THR A 448 -59.91 -73.35 -14.17
C THR A 448 -59.85 -72.77 -12.77
N ASP A 449 -58.65 -72.55 -12.26
CA ASP A 449 -58.43 -71.85 -10.99
C ASP A 449 -58.82 -70.36 -11.10
N ILE A 450 -58.88 -69.68 -9.95
CA ILE A 450 -59.31 -68.28 -9.91
C ILE A 450 -58.15 -67.38 -10.35
N LEU A 451 -58.43 -66.39 -11.20
CA LEU A 451 -57.40 -65.55 -11.83
C LEU A 451 -56.75 -64.56 -10.85
N CYS A 452 -57.53 -63.98 -9.94
CA CYS A 452 -57.10 -63.00 -8.94
C CYS A 452 -57.55 -63.41 -7.53
N ASN A 453 -56.83 -62.97 -6.49
CA ASN A 453 -57.20 -63.30 -5.11
C ASN A 453 -58.59 -62.76 -4.72
N ALA A 454 -59.36 -63.56 -3.97
CA ALA A 454 -60.72 -63.29 -3.51
C ALA A 454 -61.79 -63.10 -4.63
N ASP A 455 -61.45 -63.38 -5.88
CA ASP A 455 -62.37 -63.30 -7.01
C ASP A 455 -63.20 -64.59 -7.17
N SER A 456 -64.04 -64.67 -8.20
CA SER A 456 -64.96 -65.79 -8.43
C SER A 456 -64.93 -66.38 -9.85
N THR A 457 -63.80 -66.25 -10.55
CA THR A 457 -63.64 -66.69 -11.95
C THR A 457 -63.51 -68.21 -12.12
N GLY A 458 -63.42 -68.98 -11.03
CA GLY A 458 -63.15 -70.41 -11.07
C GLY A 458 -64.23 -71.21 -11.81
N ALA A 459 -63.82 -72.30 -12.45
CA ALA A 459 -64.71 -73.21 -13.18
C ALA A 459 -64.18 -74.65 -13.17
N ILE A 460 -65.08 -75.61 -13.36
CA ILE A 460 -64.77 -77.03 -13.52
C ILE A 460 -65.65 -77.55 -14.68
N ASP A 461 -64.99 -77.93 -15.78
CA ASP A 461 -65.58 -78.63 -16.93
C ASP A 461 -65.43 -80.15 -16.71
N LEU A 462 -66.51 -80.90 -16.89
CA LEU A 462 -66.64 -82.31 -16.47
C LEU A 462 -66.95 -83.20 -17.69
N THR A 463 -65.93 -83.90 -18.20
CA THR A 463 -66.12 -84.86 -19.29
C THR A 463 -66.15 -86.30 -18.76
N VAL A 464 -67.34 -86.91 -18.70
CA VAL A 464 -67.55 -88.27 -18.17
C VAL A 464 -67.56 -89.33 -19.29
N SER A 465 -66.85 -90.44 -19.07
CA SER A 465 -66.83 -91.62 -19.95
C SER A 465 -66.62 -92.92 -19.15
N GLY A 466 -66.73 -94.07 -19.81
CA GLY A 466 -66.79 -95.37 -19.14
C GLY A 466 -68.04 -95.56 -18.25
N GLY A 467 -68.19 -96.73 -17.62
CA GLY A 467 -69.46 -97.16 -17.06
C GLY A 467 -70.58 -97.32 -18.11
N THR A 468 -71.83 -97.31 -17.68
CA THR A 468 -73.02 -97.58 -18.51
C THR A 468 -73.80 -96.29 -18.82
N PRO A 469 -73.73 -95.75 -20.06
CA PRO A 469 -74.15 -94.38 -20.37
C PRO A 469 -75.59 -94.00 -20.00
N GLY A 470 -75.72 -93.05 -19.07
CA GLY A 470 -77.00 -92.48 -18.62
C GLY A 470 -76.87 -91.75 -17.28
N TYR A 471 -75.78 -91.00 -17.10
CA TYR A 471 -75.29 -90.57 -15.79
C TYR A 471 -76.19 -89.55 -15.09
N GLN A 472 -76.05 -89.47 -13.76
CA GLN A 472 -76.63 -88.42 -12.92
C GLN A 472 -75.52 -87.76 -12.10
N TYR A 473 -75.58 -86.43 -11.99
CA TYR A 473 -74.56 -85.58 -11.36
C TYR A 473 -75.10 -84.90 -10.10
N SER A 474 -74.26 -84.83 -9.06
CA SER A 474 -74.57 -84.17 -7.79
C SER A 474 -73.33 -83.47 -7.22
N TRP A 475 -73.16 -82.20 -7.55
CA TRP A 475 -72.12 -81.32 -7.01
C TRP A 475 -72.50 -80.78 -5.62
N SER A 476 -71.50 -80.64 -4.75
CA SER A 476 -71.57 -79.91 -3.48
C SER A 476 -70.26 -79.17 -3.20
N GLY A 477 -70.28 -78.06 -2.47
CA GLY A 477 -69.08 -77.23 -2.29
C GLY A 477 -69.15 -76.18 -1.18
N PRO A 478 -68.22 -75.20 -1.15
CA PRO A 478 -68.11 -74.20 -0.11
C PRO A 478 -69.38 -73.35 0.03
N ASN A 479 -69.58 -72.75 1.20
CA ASN A 479 -70.72 -71.86 1.52
C ASN A 479 -72.13 -72.47 1.26
N GLY A 480 -72.24 -73.79 1.09
CA GLY A 480 -73.50 -74.48 0.77
C GLY A 480 -73.80 -74.56 -0.72
N TYR A 481 -72.79 -74.37 -1.59
CA TYR A 481 -72.91 -74.59 -3.02
C TYR A 481 -73.41 -76.00 -3.35
N SER A 482 -74.30 -76.12 -4.33
CA SER A 482 -74.72 -77.41 -4.91
C SER A 482 -75.24 -77.21 -6.33
N SER A 483 -75.03 -78.21 -7.19
CA SER A 483 -75.55 -78.25 -8.57
C SER A 483 -75.87 -79.70 -8.99
N SER A 484 -76.66 -79.84 -10.04
CA SER A 484 -76.90 -81.11 -10.75
C SER A 484 -76.59 -80.99 -12.25
N ASP A 485 -75.99 -79.88 -12.66
CA ASP A 485 -75.44 -79.71 -14.00
C ASP A 485 -74.11 -80.46 -14.12
N GLU A 486 -73.66 -80.71 -15.35
CA GLU A 486 -72.40 -81.40 -15.67
C GLU A 486 -71.21 -80.50 -15.31
N ASP A 487 -71.08 -79.39 -16.04
CA ASP A 487 -70.08 -78.34 -15.81
C ASP A 487 -70.56 -77.30 -14.78
N ILE A 488 -69.63 -76.70 -14.05
CA ILE A 488 -69.91 -75.64 -13.06
C ILE A 488 -68.92 -74.48 -13.17
N SER A 489 -69.39 -73.24 -12.98
CA SER A 489 -68.59 -72.01 -13.16
C SER A 489 -69.05 -70.88 -12.24
N ASN A 490 -68.26 -69.81 -12.16
CA ASN A 490 -68.41 -68.69 -11.22
C ASN A 490 -68.15 -69.16 -9.77
N LEU A 491 -67.04 -69.87 -9.58
CA LEU A 491 -66.70 -70.59 -8.36
C LEU A 491 -65.63 -69.83 -7.55
N VAL A 492 -65.69 -70.02 -6.22
CA VAL A 492 -64.80 -69.38 -5.23
C VAL A 492 -63.85 -70.42 -4.62
N VAL A 493 -62.76 -69.97 -4.02
CA VAL A 493 -61.70 -70.84 -3.47
C VAL A 493 -62.26 -71.91 -2.53
N GLY A 494 -61.83 -73.17 -2.73
CA GLY A 494 -62.20 -74.29 -1.87
C GLY A 494 -62.52 -75.60 -2.59
N SER A 495 -63.01 -76.57 -1.82
CA SER A 495 -63.24 -77.95 -2.25
C SER A 495 -64.65 -78.19 -2.78
N TYR A 496 -64.77 -78.67 -4.02
CA TYR A 496 -66.00 -79.08 -4.68
C TYR A 496 -66.01 -80.60 -4.86
N THR A 497 -67.07 -81.25 -4.36
CA THR A 497 -67.27 -82.71 -4.41
C THR A 497 -68.37 -83.06 -5.40
N ILE A 498 -68.06 -83.91 -6.38
CA ILE A 498 -69.00 -84.48 -7.34
C ILE A 498 -69.26 -85.96 -7.01
N MET A 499 -70.53 -86.36 -7.11
CA MET A 499 -70.93 -87.77 -7.18
C MET A 499 -71.58 -88.03 -8.55
N ILE A 500 -71.12 -89.10 -9.20
CA ILE A 500 -71.59 -89.59 -10.49
C ILE A 500 -72.18 -90.99 -10.30
N THR A 501 -73.37 -91.22 -10.84
CA THR A 501 -74.05 -92.54 -10.83
C THR A 501 -74.42 -92.93 -12.26
N ASP A 502 -74.15 -94.17 -12.67
CA ASP A 502 -74.49 -94.69 -13.99
C ASP A 502 -75.85 -95.40 -14.06
N THR A 503 -76.18 -95.99 -15.22
CA THR A 503 -77.48 -96.64 -15.45
C THR A 503 -77.63 -98.02 -14.78
N ASN A 504 -76.52 -98.62 -14.32
CA ASN A 504 -76.47 -99.91 -13.64
C ASN A 504 -76.38 -99.75 -12.10
N ASP A 505 -76.59 -98.54 -11.58
CA ASP A 505 -76.34 -98.14 -10.19
C ASP A 505 -74.85 -98.28 -9.76
N CYS A 506 -73.89 -98.41 -10.70
CA CYS A 506 -72.47 -98.27 -10.39
C CYS A 506 -72.20 -96.78 -10.03
N VAL A 507 -71.45 -96.49 -8.96
CA VAL A 507 -71.23 -95.13 -8.42
C VAL A 507 -69.75 -94.76 -8.31
N LYS A 508 -69.44 -93.48 -8.50
CA LYS A 508 -68.10 -92.91 -8.37
C LYS A 508 -68.17 -91.47 -7.87
N ASP A 509 -67.42 -91.14 -6.83
CA ASP A 509 -67.30 -89.78 -6.30
C ASP A 509 -65.84 -89.29 -6.27
N THR A 510 -65.66 -87.97 -6.30
CA THR A 510 -64.36 -87.32 -6.07
C THR A 510 -64.54 -85.93 -5.48
N THR A 511 -63.45 -85.36 -4.97
CA THR A 511 -63.37 -83.96 -4.54
C THR A 511 -62.17 -83.30 -5.19
N VAL A 512 -62.41 -82.14 -5.81
CA VAL A 512 -61.38 -81.30 -6.42
C VAL A 512 -61.34 -79.95 -5.70
N THR A 513 -60.18 -79.30 -5.66
CA THR A 513 -60.00 -77.99 -5.03
C THR A 513 -59.71 -76.94 -6.09
N ILE A 514 -60.49 -75.87 -6.08
CA ILE A 514 -60.15 -74.63 -6.77
C ILE A 514 -59.27 -73.81 -5.83
N ILE A 515 -58.11 -73.38 -6.32
CA ILE A 515 -57.23 -72.44 -5.65
C ILE A 515 -57.40 -71.03 -6.23
N GLU A 516 -56.87 -70.06 -5.49
CA GLU A 516 -56.66 -68.68 -5.93
C GLU A 516 -55.16 -68.37 -5.74
N PRO A 517 -54.56 -67.47 -6.54
CA PRO A 517 -53.23 -66.98 -6.23
C PRO A 517 -53.23 -66.27 -4.87
N THR A 518 -52.08 -66.27 -4.22
CA THR A 518 -51.80 -65.36 -3.10
C THR A 518 -51.97 -63.93 -3.57
N ALA A 519 -52.69 -63.09 -2.81
CA ALA A 519 -52.81 -61.67 -3.10
C ALA A 519 -51.43 -61.03 -3.32
N ILE A 520 -51.32 -60.08 -4.25
CA ILE A 520 -50.15 -59.23 -4.40
C ILE A 520 -49.96 -58.47 -3.09
N SER A 521 -48.74 -58.53 -2.57
CA SER A 521 -48.30 -57.95 -1.31
C SER A 521 -46.96 -57.29 -1.56
N VAL A 522 -46.99 -55.96 -1.60
CA VAL A 522 -45.81 -55.09 -1.59
C VAL A 522 -45.45 -54.79 -0.15
N THR A 523 -44.16 -54.80 0.19
CA THR A 523 -43.63 -54.16 1.40
C THR A 523 -42.55 -53.16 1.03
N GLU A 524 -42.74 -51.92 1.45
CA GLU A 524 -41.90 -50.76 1.15
C GLU A 524 -40.79 -50.52 2.18
N SER A 525 -39.69 -49.89 1.71
CA SER A 525 -38.74 -49.15 2.53
C SER A 525 -38.64 -47.73 1.98
N ILE A 526 -39.01 -46.73 2.78
CA ILE A 526 -39.02 -45.32 2.37
C ILE A 526 -37.83 -44.58 2.98
N ILE A 527 -37.17 -43.75 2.17
CA ILE A 527 -36.18 -42.77 2.59
C ILE A 527 -36.77 -41.38 2.29
N ASP A 528 -37.10 -40.64 3.35
CA ASP A 528 -37.53 -39.24 3.30
C ASP A 528 -36.35 -38.29 2.99
N LEU A 529 -36.63 -37.05 2.59
CA LEU A 529 -35.57 -36.06 2.31
C LEU A 529 -34.92 -35.60 3.62
N GLU A 530 -33.58 -35.59 3.66
CA GLU A 530 -32.84 -35.00 4.78
C GLU A 530 -32.94 -33.46 4.80
N CYS A 531 -33.16 -32.83 3.63
CA CYS A 531 -33.27 -31.37 3.47
C CYS A 531 -34.54 -30.93 2.70
N ASN A 532 -35.06 -29.75 3.01
CA ASN A 532 -36.21 -29.20 2.30
C ASN A 532 -35.88 -28.88 0.83
N SER A 533 -36.76 -29.29 -0.09
CA SER A 533 -36.64 -29.08 -1.55
C SER A 533 -35.41 -29.74 -2.21
N ASP A 534 -34.85 -30.76 -1.55
CA ASP A 534 -33.86 -31.69 -2.12
C ASP A 534 -34.53 -32.74 -3.03
N ASN A 535 -33.74 -33.67 -3.59
CA ASN A 535 -34.24 -34.82 -4.35
C ASN A 535 -33.61 -36.16 -3.95
N THR A 536 -33.18 -36.30 -2.70
CA THR A 536 -32.55 -37.51 -2.15
C THR A 536 -33.52 -38.64 -1.77
N GLY A 537 -34.83 -38.41 -1.86
CA GLY A 537 -35.84 -39.40 -1.45
C GLY A 537 -35.81 -40.68 -2.30
N ALA A 538 -36.25 -41.80 -1.70
CA ALA A 538 -36.34 -43.10 -2.36
C ALA A 538 -37.45 -43.99 -1.78
N ILE A 539 -37.94 -44.93 -2.60
CA ILE A 539 -38.85 -46.01 -2.23
C ILE A 539 -38.29 -47.30 -2.84
N ASP A 540 -37.79 -48.20 -1.98
CA ASP A 540 -37.41 -49.57 -2.36
C ASP A 540 -38.62 -50.50 -2.12
N LEU A 541 -38.84 -51.48 -3.01
CA LEU A 541 -39.96 -52.42 -2.93
C LEU A 541 -39.52 -53.89 -2.79
N GLU A 542 -40.21 -54.66 -1.94
CA GLU A 542 -40.22 -56.13 -2.02
C GLU A 542 -41.62 -56.60 -2.44
N ILE A 543 -41.80 -57.00 -3.71
CA ILE A 543 -43.08 -57.42 -4.29
C ILE A 543 -43.23 -58.94 -4.26
N SER A 544 -44.33 -59.44 -3.68
CA SER A 544 -44.62 -60.87 -3.58
C SER A 544 -46.09 -61.20 -3.85
N GLY A 545 -46.38 -62.43 -4.28
CA GLY A 545 -47.74 -62.89 -4.59
C GLY A 545 -48.10 -62.72 -6.07
N GLY A 546 -49.40 -62.59 -6.37
CA GLY A 546 -49.89 -62.51 -7.75
C GLY A 546 -49.58 -63.76 -8.60
N THR A 547 -49.57 -63.58 -9.92
CA THR A 547 -49.31 -64.61 -10.93
C THR A 547 -48.41 -64.08 -12.05
N GLY A 548 -47.34 -64.81 -12.36
CA GLY A 548 -46.46 -64.48 -13.49
C GLY A 548 -45.47 -63.36 -13.18
N ALA A 549 -45.10 -62.59 -14.19
CA ALA A 549 -44.29 -61.38 -14.02
C ALA A 549 -45.17 -60.15 -13.78
N TYR A 550 -44.69 -59.20 -12.98
CA TYR A 550 -45.39 -57.94 -12.75
C TYR A 550 -45.08 -56.91 -13.84
N THR A 551 -46.02 -56.00 -14.04
CA THR A 551 -45.80 -54.69 -14.65
C THR A 551 -46.02 -53.63 -13.58
N ILE A 552 -45.13 -52.63 -13.56
CA ILE A 552 -45.10 -51.58 -12.54
C ILE A 552 -45.30 -50.24 -13.25
N ASP A 553 -46.19 -49.41 -12.74
CA ASP A 553 -46.44 -48.04 -13.22
C ASP A 553 -46.54 -47.11 -12.00
N TRP A 554 -45.58 -46.21 -11.88
CA TRP A 554 -45.51 -45.18 -10.86
C TRP A 554 -45.99 -43.85 -11.44
N SER A 555 -46.77 -43.08 -10.69
CA SER A 555 -47.04 -41.66 -10.99
C SER A 555 -46.92 -40.78 -9.76
N GLY A 556 -46.42 -39.55 -9.91
CA GLY A 556 -46.09 -38.71 -8.75
C GLY A 556 -46.09 -37.20 -9.01
N PRO A 557 -45.45 -36.41 -8.12
CA PRO A 557 -45.39 -34.96 -8.20
C PRO A 557 -44.79 -34.47 -9.52
N ASN A 558 -45.14 -33.24 -9.92
CA ASN A 558 -44.64 -32.57 -11.13
C ASN A 558 -44.82 -33.34 -12.47
N GLY A 559 -45.54 -34.46 -12.48
CA GLY A 559 -45.69 -35.34 -13.64
C GLY A 559 -44.61 -36.43 -13.72
N TYR A 560 -43.97 -36.77 -12.60
CA TYR A 560 -43.11 -37.94 -12.47
C TYR A 560 -43.84 -39.21 -12.90
N THR A 561 -43.15 -40.07 -13.67
CA THR A 561 -43.61 -41.42 -14.03
C THR A 561 -42.42 -42.37 -14.14
N SER A 562 -42.54 -43.59 -13.61
CA SER A 562 -41.51 -44.64 -13.73
C SER A 562 -42.15 -46.02 -13.93
N THR A 563 -41.37 -46.97 -14.44
CA THR A 563 -41.74 -48.40 -14.53
C THR A 563 -40.71 -49.32 -13.85
N ASP A 564 -39.76 -48.73 -13.12
CA ASP A 564 -38.76 -49.46 -12.33
C ASP A 564 -39.36 -49.92 -10.99
N GLU A 565 -38.84 -51.01 -10.42
CA GLU A 565 -39.33 -51.59 -9.16
C GLU A 565 -38.98 -50.71 -7.96
N ASP A 566 -37.69 -50.48 -7.74
CA ASP A 566 -37.17 -49.47 -6.80
C ASP A 566 -37.06 -48.10 -7.50
N ILE A 567 -37.43 -47.02 -6.81
CA ILE A 567 -37.32 -45.65 -7.34
C ILE A 567 -36.59 -44.71 -6.37
N ALA A 568 -35.61 -43.97 -6.88
CA ALA A 568 -34.79 -43.03 -6.12
C ALA A 568 -34.57 -41.72 -6.91
N GLY A 569 -34.14 -40.66 -6.22
CA GLY A 569 -34.03 -39.32 -6.81
C GLY A 569 -35.32 -38.51 -6.68
N LEU A 570 -36.11 -38.75 -5.63
CA LEU A 570 -37.48 -38.29 -5.48
C LEU A 570 -37.58 -36.94 -4.75
N GLU A 571 -38.44 -36.07 -5.28
CA GLU A 571 -38.91 -34.85 -4.60
C GLU A 571 -40.02 -35.21 -3.59
N ALA A 572 -40.22 -34.40 -2.54
CA ALA A 572 -41.28 -34.64 -1.55
C ALA A 572 -42.70 -34.58 -2.14
N GLY A 573 -43.57 -35.51 -1.72
CA GLY A 573 -44.96 -35.60 -2.17
C GLY A 573 -45.54 -37.02 -2.17
N GLU A 574 -46.73 -37.17 -2.78
CA GLU A 574 -47.45 -38.44 -2.90
C GLU A 574 -47.11 -39.13 -4.24
N TYR A 575 -46.70 -40.41 -4.16
CA TYR A 575 -46.39 -41.29 -5.28
C TYR A 575 -47.38 -42.45 -5.31
N ASP A 576 -48.20 -42.52 -6.35
CA ASP A 576 -49.15 -43.60 -6.62
C ASP A 576 -48.44 -44.76 -7.35
N LEU A 577 -48.44 -45.93 -6.72
CA LEU A 577 -47.95 -47.21 -7.26
C LEU A 577 -49.11 -48.02 -7.82
N THR A 578 -48.96 -48.49 -9.07
CA THR A 578 -49.74 -49.59 -9.64
C THR A 578 -48.83 -50.78 -9.93
N VAL A 579 -49.12 -51.93 -9.31
CA VAL A 579 -48.50 -53.22 -9.64
C VAL A 579 -49.57 -54.11 -10.26
N THR A 580 -49.38 -54.53 -11.51
CA THR A 580 -50.33 -55.37 -12.25
C THR A 580 -49.65 -56.65 -12.70
N ASP A 581 -50.19 -57.81 -12.29
CA ASP A 581 -49.65 -59.12 -12.65
C ASP A 581 -50.06 -59.61 -14.05
N GLU A 582 -49.55 -60.77 -14.48
CA GLU A 582 -49.79 -61.31 -15.83
C GLU A 582 -51.27 -61.68 -16.08
N ASN A 583 -52.07 -61.86 -15.02
CA ASN A 583 -53.51 -62.09 -15.08
C ASN A 583 -54.34 -60.80 -15.10
N LEU A 584 -53.69 -59.62 -15.09
CA LEU A 584 -54.30 -58.29 -14.91
C LEU A 584 -54.91 -58.06 -13.52
N CYS A 585 -54.36 -58.69 -12.49
CA CYS A 585 -54.72 -58.40 -11.10
C CYS A 585 -53.90 -57.19 -10.60
N GLU A 586 -54.60 -56.14 -10.16
CA GLU A 586 -53.99 -54.86 -9.75
C GLU A 586 -53.84 -54.76 -8.22
N PHE A 587 -52.67 -54.32 -7.76
CA PHE A 587 -52.42 -53.76 -6.43
C PHE A 587 -52.15 -52.27 -6.58
N LEU A 588 -52.84 -51.46 -5.76
CA LEU A 588 -52.75 -50.00 -5.76
C LEU A 588 -52.34 -49.52 -4.37
N ALA A 589 -51.30 -48.70 -4.30
CA ALA A 589 -50.85 -48.03 -3.09
C ALA A 589 -50.48 -46.57 -3.39
N THR A 590 -50.50 -45.73 -2.35
CA THR A 590 -49.96 -44.37 -2.41
C THR A 590 -48.97 -44.25 -1.27
N TYR A 591 -47.74 -43.87 -1.59
CA TYR A 591 -46.67 -43.63 -0.64
C TYR A 591 -46.38 -42.14 -0.56
N THR A 592 -45.94 -41.66 0.61
CA THR A 592 -45.58 -40.26 0.82
C THR A 592 -44.09 -40.18 1.12
N ILE A 593 -43.39 -39.33 0.38
CA ILE A 593 -42.05 -38.85 0.72
C ILE A 593 -42.21 -37.54 1.48
N ASP A 594 -41.87 -37.52 2.77
CA ASP A 594 -41.87 -36.31 3.59
C ASP A 594 -40.54 -35.52 3.46
N GLN A 595 -40.56 -34.29 3.97
CA GLN A 595 -39.37 -33.42 4.08
C GLN A 595 -39.49 -32.51 5.32
N PRO A 596 -38.38 -32.01 5.89
CA PRO A 596 -38.44 -31.02 6.96
C PRO A 596 -39.03 -29.68 6.48
N ASP A 597 -39.54 -28.87 7.42
CA ASP A 597 -39.91 -27.48 7.15
C ASP A 597 -38.69 -26.69 6.65
N SER A 598 -38.88 -25.76 5.70
CA SER A 598 -37.79 -24.94 5.16
C SER A 598 -37.15 -24.06 6.24
N LEU A 599 -35.81 -24.07 6.34
CA LEU A 599 -35.07 -23.14 7.18
C LEU A 599 -35.44 -21.68 6.85
N SER A 600 -35.81 -20.92 7.88
CA SER A 600 -36.25 -19.53 7.81
C SER A 600 -35.59 -18.74 8.93
N ILE A 601 -34.95 -17.62 8.55
CA ILE A 601 -34.15 -16.77 9.43
C ILE A 601 -34.85 -15.42 9.54
N ASP A 602 -35.59 -15.20 10.63
CA ASP A 602 -36.12 -13.88 10.96
C ASP A 602 -35.01 -13.04 11.62
N ILE A 603 -34.67 -11.90 11.03
CA ILE A 603 -33.60 -11.01 11.51
C ILE A 603 -34.18 -9.75 12.16
N ILE A 604 -33.62 -9.36 13.32
CA ILE A 604 -33.85 -8.07 13.99
C ILE A 604 -32.49 -7.38 14.16
N SER A 605 -32.27 -6.28 13.45
CA SER A 605 -31.06 -5.45 13.59
C SER A 605 -31.28 -4.22 14.46
N THR A 606 -30.17 -3.71 15.01
CA THR A 606 -30.03 -2.36 15.55
C THR A 606 -28.88 -1.68 14.81
N ASP A 607 -29.18 -0.57 14.12
CA ASP A 607 -28.20 0.28 13.44
C ASP A 607 -27.23 0.95 14.43
N LEU A 608 -26.13 1.51 13.91
CA LEU A 608 -25.08 2.17 14.70
C LEU A 608 -25.59 3.49 15.29
N SER A 609 -25.08 3.85 16.48
CA SER A 609 -25.48 5.07 17.17
C SER A 609 -24.75 6.29 16.61
N CYS A 610 -23.47 6.12 16.28
CA CYS A 610 -22.56 7.16 15.80
C CYS A 610 -21.77 6.68 14.58
N PHE A 611 -21.31 7.64 13.78
CA PHE A 611 -20.39 7.41 12.66
C PHE A 611 -19.06 6.78 13.13
N ASN A 612 -18.63 5.68 12.50
CA ASN A 612 -17.50 4.84 12.92
C ASN A 612 -17.53 4.42 14.41
N ASP A 613 -18.71 4.16 14.99
CA ASP A 613 -18.79 3.32 16.19
C ASP A 613 -19.00 1.84 15.82
N SER A 614 -19.04 0.98 16.84
CA SER A 614 -19.35 -0.44 16.70
C SER A 614 -20.62 -0.79 17.49
N SER A 615 -21.62 0.11 17.56
CA SER A 615 -22.83 -0.11 18.38
C SER A 615 -23.87 -1.01 17.70
N GLY A 616 -23.57 -1.51 16.51
CA GLY A 616 -24.46 -2.40 15.76
C GLY A 616 -24.69 -3.73 16.47
N ALA A 617 -25.89 -4.29 16.28
CA ALA A 617 -26.24 -5.62 16.78
C ALA A 617 -27.27 -6.30 15.86
N ILE A 618 -27.19 -7.62 15.76
CA ILE A 618 -28.12 -8.45 14.98
C ILE A 618 -28.54 -9.64 15.85
N ASP A 619 -29.84 -9.70 16.14
CA ASP A 619 -30.57 -10.77 16.84
C ASP A 619 -31.29 -11.60 15.77
N ILE A 620 -31.19 -12.93 15.84
CA ILE A 620 -31.81 -13.83 14.83
C ILE A 620 -32.66 -14.93 15.46
N THR A 621 -33.79 -15.22 14.83
CA THR A 621 -34.65 -16.35 15.18
C THR A 621 -34.72 -17.32 14.01
N VAL A 622 -34.12 -18.50 14.18
CA VAL A 622 -34.15 -19.60 13.20
C VAL A 622 -35.32 -20.54 13.46
N THR A 623 -36.07 -20.87 12.41
CA THR A 623 -37.15 -21.88 12.43
C THR A 623 -37.09 -22.76 11.17
N GLY A 624 -37.66 -23.97 11.22
CA GLY A 624 -37.50 -24.99 10.19
C GLY A 624 -36.20 -25.80 10.35
N GLY A 625 -35.88 -26.65 9.37
CA GLY A 625 -34.73 -27.55 9.41
C GLY A 625 -34.82 -28.67 10.45
N THR A 626 -33.71 -29.36 10.66
CA THR A 626 -33.60 -30.57 11.50
C THR A 626 -32.50 -30.44 12.56
N GLY A 627 -32.82 -30.82 13.80
CA GLY A 627 -31.83 -30.99 14.87
C GLY A 627 -31.37 -29.69 15.53
N THR A 628 -30.06 -29.52 15.67
CA THR A 628 -29.43 -28.27 16.17
C THR A 628 -28.72 -27.51 15.06
N TYR A 629 -28.88 -26.19 15.03
CA TYR A 629 -28.22 -25.33 14.06
C TYR A 629 -26.77 -25.00 14.45
N SER A 630 -26.01 -24.61 13.43
CA SER A 630 -24.70 -23.98 13.50
C SER A 630 -24.70 -22.73 12.63
N TYR A 631 -23.95 -21.71 13.04
CA TYR A 631 -23.98 -20.38 12.43
C TYR A 631 -22.60 -20.09 11.84
N LEU A 632 -22.59 -19.44 10.67
CA LEU A 632 -21.40 -18.85 10.08
C LEU A 632 -21.75 -17.44 9.60
N TRP A 633 -21.51 -16.47 10.46
CA TRP A 633 -21.55 -15.05 10.10
C TRP A 633 -20.30 -14.68 9.30
N THR A 634 -20.50 -13.83 8.29
CA THR A 634 -19.48 -13.12 7.54
C THR A 634 -19.88 -11.65 7.39
N GLY A 635 -18.92 -10.73 7.36
CA GLY A 635 -19.20 -9.29 7.28
C GLY A 635 -18.01 -8.44 6.82
N PRO A 636 -18.05 -7.12 7.05
CA PRO A 636 -16.96 -6.18 6.77
C PRO A 636 -15.64 -6.60 7.43
N ASP A 637 -14.50 -6.12 6.89
CA ASP A 637 -13.14 -6.32 7.42
C ASP A 637 -12.77 -7.76 7.85
N ALA A 638 -13.33 -8.73 7.11
CA ALA A 638 -13.20 -10.16 7.37
C ALA A 638 -13.72 -10.61 8.75
N PHE A 639 -14.72 -9.91 9.29
CA PHE A 639 -15.52 -10.36 10.43
C PHE A 639 -16.08 -11.76 10.18
N THR A 640 -15.91 -12.65 11.16
CA THR A 640 -16.55 -13.97 11.18
C THR A 640 -16.97 -14.32 12.61
N SER A 641 -18.18 -14.85 12.78
CA SER A 641 -18.66 -15.40 14.06
C SER A 641 -19.38 -16.73 13.86
N GLY A 642 -19.42 -17.55 14.92
CA GLY A 642 -20.21 -18.78 15.01
C GLY A 642 -21.25 -18.76 16.12
N ASP A 643 -21.46 -17.60 16.75
CA ASP A 643 -22.56 -17.36 17.70
C ASP A 643 -23.87 -17.09 16.93
N GLU A 644 -25.01 -17.31 17.59
CA GLU A 644 -26.36 -17.09 17.05
C GLU A 644 -26.61 -15.59 16.84
N ASP A 645 -26.78 -14.86 17.95
CA ASP A 645 -26.83 -13.39 17.98
C ASP A 645 -25.41 -12.80 17.96
N ILE A 646 -25.23 -11.65 17.30
CA ILE A 646 -23.95 -10.92 17.25
C ILE A 646 -24.11 -9.45 17.62
N SER A 647 -23.15 -8.93 18.38
CA SER A 647 -23.10 -7.53 18.86
C SER A 647 -21.72 -6.93 18.68
N ASP A 648 -21.62 -5.63 18.98
CA ASP A 648 -20.37 -4.86 18.89
C ASP A 648 -19.88 -4.78 17.43
N LEU A 649 -20.81 -4.44 16.52
CA LEU A 649 -20.67 -4.49 15.05
C LEU A 649 -20.55 -3.10 14.42
N ASP A 650 -19.70 -3.00 13.39
CA ASP A 650 -19.51 -1.82 12.55
C ASP A 650 -20.57 -1.73 11.43
N ALA A 651 -20.57 -0.66 10.62
CA ALA A 651 -21.51 -0.52 9.50
C ALA A 651 -21.16 -1.44 8.31
N GLY A 652 -22.19 -1.97 7.63
CA GLY A 652 -22.03 -2.73 6.39
C GLY A 652 -22.93 -3.96 6.27
N ASP A 653 -22.66 -4.78 5.24
CA ASP A 653 -23.45 -5.98 4.92
C ASP A 653 -22.95 -7.20 5.70
N TYR A 654 -23.78 -7.71 6.61
CA TYR A 654 -23.56 -8.97 7.34
C TYR A 654 -24.40 -10.08 6.73
N THR A 655 -23.77 -11.22 6.42
CA THR A 655 -24.44 -12.42 5.91
C THR A 655 -24.22 -13.58 6.86
N VAL A 656 -25.32 -14.19 7.32
CA VAL A 656 -25.30 -15.46 8.06
C VAL A 656 -25.63 -16.60 7.12
N GLN A 657 -24.80 -17.63 7.14
CA GLN A 657 -25.18 -18.98 6.74
C GLN A 657 -25.59 -19.75 7.99
N VAL A 658 -26.81 -20.27 8.01
CA VAL A 658 -27.30 -21.18 9.05
C VAL A 658 -27.34 -22.58 8.49
N THR A 659 -26.66 -23.50 9.16
CA THR A 659 -26.52 -24.90 8.74
C THR A 659 -27.05 -25.82 9.83
N ASP A 660 -28.03 -26.67 9.52
CA ASP A 660 -28.66 -27.59 10.47
C ASP A 660 -27.88 -28.91 10.68
N GLU A 661 -28.42 -29.83 11.48
CA GLU A 661 -27.74 -31.10 11.82
C GLU A 661 -27.62 -32.06 10.62
N ASN A 662 -28.43 -31.86 9.59
CA ASN A 662 -28.41 -32.60 8.32
C ASN A 662 -27.56 -31.90 7.23
N LEU A 663 -26.84 -30.82 7.58
CA LEU A 663 -26.07 -29.96 6.66
C LEU A 663 -26.93 -29.13 5.69
N CYS A 664 -28.23 -28.98 5.95
CA CYS A 664 -29.09 -28.12 5.16
C CYS A 664 -28.77 -26.65 5.45
N THR A 665 -28.52 -25.85 4.42
CA THR A 665 -28.09 -24.44 4.56
C THR A 665 -29.17 -23.44 4.16
N ALA A 666 -29.35 -22.38 4.95
CA ALA A 666 -30.03 -21.16 4.54
C ALA A 666 -29.14 -19.93 4.75
N ASP A 667 -29.05 -19.07 3.74
CA ASP A 667 -28.30 -17.82 3.80
C ASP A 667 -29.26 -16.63 3.96
N SER A 668 -28.88 -15.64 4.76
CA SER A 668 -29.60 -14.37 4.87
C SER A 668 -28.64 -13.19 5.11
N THR A 669 -28.94 -12.04 4.49
CA THR A 669 -28.08 -10.85 4.52
C THR A 669 -28.86 -9.65 5.07
N ILE A 670 -28.23 -8.89 5.95
CA ILE A 670 -28.73 -7.62 6.49
C ILE A 670 -27.64 -6.54 6.43
N THR A 671 -28.02 -5.33 6.03
CA THR A 671 -27.14 -4.16 6.07
C THR A 671 -27.36 -3.42 7.41
N LEU A 672 -26.28 -3.19 8.16
CA LEU A 672 -26.26 -2.21 9.25
C LEU A 672 -25.86 -0.85 8.69
N SER A 673 -26.60 0.20 9.06
CA SER A 673 -26.31 1.58 8.67
C SER A 673 -25.77 2.42 9.84
N GLU A 674 -25.06 3.48 9.50
CA GLU A 674 -24.57 4.51 10.43
C GLU A 674 -25.11 5.90 10.03
N PRO A 675 -25.21 6.86 10.96
CA PRO A 675 -25.49 8.25 10.62
C PRO A 675 -24.29 8.92 9.93
N ASP A 676 -24.56 9.97 9.14
CA ASP A 676 -23.51 10.83 8.57
C ASP A 676 -22.58 11.38 9.68
N ALA A 677 -21.29 11.52 9.40
CA ALA A 677 -20.33 12.15 10.31
C ALA A 677 -20.75 13.57 10.72
N ILE A 678 -20.57 13.95 11.99
CA ILE A 678 -20.74 15.36 12.40
C ILE A 678 -19.61 16.18 11.77
N ILE A 679 -19.97 17.19 10.98
CA ILE A 679 -19.04 18.12 10.33
C ILE A 679 -19.26 19.51 10.91
N LEU A 680 -18.18 20.08 11.44
CA LEU A 680 -18.11 21.44 11.98
C LEU A 680 -17.29 22.33 11.04
N ASP A 681 -17.92 23.33 10.44
CA ASP A 681 -17.26 24.39 9.66
C ASP A 681 -17.46 25.75 10.37
N THR A 682 -16.51 26.67 10.24
CA THR A 682 -16.51 27.94 10.98
C THR A 682 -16.05 29.12 10.14
N LEU A 683 -16.88 30.16 10.09
CA LEU A 683 -16.51 31.46 9.54
C LEU A 683 -15.97 32.37 10.65
N VAL A 684 -14.64 32.49 10.69
CA VAL A 684 -13.92 33.23 11.73
C VAL A 684 -13.68 34.69 11.32
N THR A 685 -13.98 35.64 12.21
CA THR A 685 -13.60 37.05 12.09
C THR A 685 -12.56 37.36 13.18
N GLN A 686 -11.33 37.64 12.77
CA GLN A 686 -10.25 38.03 13.70
C GLN A 686 -10.43 39.46 14.20
N ILE A 687 -9.76 39.77 15.33
CA ILE A 687 -9.77 41.09 15.96
C ILE A 687 -9.27 42.16 14.96
N ALA A 688 -9.97 43.30 14.91
CA ALA A 688 -9.72 44.34 13.91
C ALA A 688 -8.56 45.30 14.26
N CYS A 689 -8.37 45.60 15.55
CA CYS A 689 -7.33 46.48 16.08
C CYS A 689 -6.70 45.89 17.35
N PRO A 690 -5.40 46.13 17.62
CA PRO A 690 -4.70 45.51 18.75
C PRO A 690 -5.37 45.79 20.10
N GLY A 691 -5.84 44.74 20.77
CA GLY A 691 -6.53 44.80 22.06
C GLY A 691 -8.01 45.18 22.01
N ASP A 692 -8.68 45.09 20.85
CA ASP A 692 -10.14 45.14 20.77
C ASP A 692 -10.77 43.77 21.09
N GLU A 693 -11.82 43.76 21.90
CA GLU A 693 -12.62 42.57 22.26
C GLU A 693 -13.68 42.25 21.17
N ASN A 694 -13.28 42.20 19.88
CA ASN A 694 -14.21 42.18 18.73
C ASN A 694 -14.09 41.01 17.73
N GLY A 695 -13.41 39.91 18.11
CA GLY A 695 -13.45 38.67 17.32
C GLY A 695 -14.83 38.00 17.34
N SER A 696 -15.09 37.11 16.37
CA SER A 696 -16.29 36.25 16.36
C SER A 696 -16.10 34.96 15.57
N ILE A 697 -16.85 33.92 15.94
CA ILE A 697 -16.93 32.63 15.25
C ILE A 697 -18.41 32.33 14.94
N ASP A 698 -18.73 32.30 13.65
CA ASP A 698 -19.99 31.79 13.08
C ASP A 698 -19.81 30.29 12.81
N LEU A 699 -20.71 29.45 13.33
CA LEU A 699 -20.57 27.98 13.38
C LEU A 699 -21.64 27.29 12.54
N THR A 700 -21.22 26.51 11.55
CA THR A 700 -22.12 25.67 10.76
C THR A 700 -21.94 24.19 11.12
N ILE A 701 -22.99 23.59 11.66
CA ILE A 701 -23.05 22.17 12.04
C ILE A 701 -23.84 21.38 10.97
N SER A 702 -23.36 20.20 10.59
CA SER A 702 -24.07 19.27 9.72
C SER A 702 -23.73 17.80 10.03
N GLY A 703 -24.53 16.86 9.53
CA GLY A 703 -24.41 15.43 9.86
C GLY A 703 -24.88 15.07 11.27
N GLY A 704 -24.55 13.89 11.77
CA GLY A 704 -25.03 13.36 13.05
C GLY A 704 -26.54 13.08 13.11
N SER A 705 -27.02 12.74 14.32
CA SER A 705 -28.39 12.31 14.57
C SER A 705 -29.19 13.29 15.43
N GLY A 706 -30.30 13.79 14.87
CA GLY A 706 -31.32 14.53 15.63
C GLY A 706 -31.01 16.02 15.82
N THR A 707 -31.02 16.49 17.06
CA THR A 707 -30.68 17.87 17.44
C THR A 707 -29.34 17.97 18.15
N TYR A 708 -28.63 19.08 17.93
CA TYR A 708 -27.32 19.33 18.53
C TYR A 708 -27.42 20.09 19.85
N THR A 709 -26.48 19.80 20.74
CA THR A 709 -26.12 20.62 21.90
C THR A 709 -24.71 21.18 21.67
N VAL A 710 -24.55 22.49 21.83
CA VAL A 710 -23.28 23.20 21.62
C VAL A 710 -22.71 23.62 22.97
N SER A 711 -21.39 23.45 23.15
CA SER A 711 -20.67 23.88 24.34
C SER A 711 -19.31 24.46 23.96
N TRP A 712 -19.23 25.78 23.84
CA TRP A 712 -17.98 26.51 23.70
C TRP A 712 -17.25 26.65 25.04
N THR A 713 -15.92 26.59 24.99
CA THR A 713 -14.98 26.91 26.07
C THR A 713 -13.82 27.74 25.51
N GLY A 714 -13.17 28.59 26.31
CA GLY A 714 -12.12 29.46 25.80
C GLY A 714 -11.24 30.15 26.86
N PRO A 715 -10.42 31.14 26.46
CA PRO A 715 -9.62 31.97 27.36
C PRO A 715 -10.48 32.68 28.41
N GLY A 716 -9.85 33.21 29.47
CA GLY A 716 -10.56 33.93 30.54
C GLY A 716 -11.55 33.09 31.39
N ALA A 717 -11.65 31.78 31.14
CA ALA A 717 -12.75 30.91 31.54
C ALA A 717 -14.11 31.26 30.88
N PHE A 718 -14.05 31.72 29.62
CA PHE A 718 -15.20 31.82 28.73
C PHE A 718 -15.91 30.46 28.56
N SER A 719 -17.24 30.49 28.54
CA SER A 719 -18.05 29.40 28.02
C SER A 719 -19.38 29.92 27.47
N SER A 720 -19.89 29.26 26.43
CA SER A 720 -21.19 29.55 25.83
C SER A 720 -21.90 28.26 25.41
N SER A 721 -23.22 28.33 25.23
CA SER A 721 -24.04 27.28 24.62
C SER A 721 -24.87 27.80 23.43
N ASP A 722 -24.56 29.00 22.96
CA ASP A 722 -25.05 29.52 21.69
C ASP A 722 -24.18 28.93 20.55
N GLU A 723 -24.75 28.79 19.35
CA GLU A 723 -24.11 28.19 18.17
C GLU A 723 -22.97 29.10 17.68
N ASP A 724 -23.32 30.33 17.30
CA ASP A 724 -22.39 31.42 17.01
C ASP A 724 -21.93 32.12 18.31
N ILE A 725 -20.69 32.62 18.33
CA ILE A 725 -20.14 33.42 19.43
C ILE A 725 -19.43 34.69 18.94
N SER A 726 -19.66 35.81 19.62
CA SER A 726 -19.11 37.14 19.29
C SER A 726 -18.47 37.81 20.50
N ASP A 727 -17.83 38.96 20.25
CA ASP A 727 -17.20 39.80 21.28
C ASP A 727 -16.06 39.04 21.99
N LEU A 728 -15.16 38.45 21.19
CA LEU A 728 -14.12 37.52 21.61
C LEU A 728 -12.74 38.20 21.77
N ASP A 729 -12.00 37.75 22.79
CA ASP A 729 -10.60 38.06 23.08
C ASP A 729 -9.64 37.23 22.20
N GLU A 730 -8.32 37.50 22.25
CA GLU A 730 -7.32 36.59 21.70
C GLU A 730 -7.28 35.23 22.42
N GLY A 731 -7.09 34.16 21.64
CA GLY A 731 -6.86 32.81 22.14
C GLY A 731 -7.67 31.73 21.43
N ILE A 732 -7.56 30.52 21.97
CA ILE A 732 -8.18 29.31 21.40
C ILE A 732 -9.54 29.07 22.06
N TYR A 733 -10.57 29.05 21.22
CA TYR A 733 -11.94 28.69 21.57
C TYR A 733 -12.20 27.27 21.08
N THR A 734 -12.57 26.37 21.99
CA THR A 734 -12.89 24.97 21.69
C THR A 734 -14.38 24.76 21.84
N VAL A 735 -15.05 24.37 20.76
CA VAL A 735 -16.43 23.89 20.77
C VAL A 735 -16.44 22.37 20.90
N VAL A 736 -17.31 21.87 21.78
CA VAL A 736 -17.81 20.50 21.70
C VAL A 736 -19.25 20.58 21.22
N VAL A 737 -19.55 19.88 20.14
CA VAL A 737 -20.92 19.66 19.66
C VAL A 737 -21.29 18.22 19.98
N THR A 738 -22.50 17.99 20.52
CA THR A 738 -22.99 16.65 20.84
C THR A 738 -24.44 16.48 20.41
N ASP A 739 -24.74 15.42 19.67
CA ASP A 739 -26.07 15.15 19.10
C ASP A 739 -27.02 14.38 20.06
N ASP A 740 -28.22 14.03 19.59
CA ASP A 740 -29.22 13.32 20.40
C ASP A 740 -28.80 11.88 20.76
N ASN A 741 -27.89 11.27 19.99
CA ASN A 741 -27.33 9.94 20.22
C ASN A 741 -26.09 9.96 21.15
N LEU A 742 -25.69 11.15 21.62
CA LEU A 742 -24.47 11.41 22.40
C LEU A 742 -23.16 11.32 21.60
N CYS A 743 -23.23 11.33 20.27
CA CYS A 743 -22.06 11.41 19.39
C CYS A 743 -21.48 12.83 19.49
N SER A 744 -20.18 12.96 19.78
CA SER A 744 -19.57 14.26 20.07
C SER A 744 -18.37 14.57 19.19
N GLU A 745 -18.40 15.71 18.49
CA GLU A 745 -17.26 16.24 17.75
C GLU A 745 -16.70 17.51 18.38
N THR A 746 -15.41 17.75 18.17
CA THR A 746 -14.66 18.82 18.85
C THR A 746 -13.76 19.59 17.90
N LEU A 747 -14.04 20.89 17.73
CA LEU A 747 -13.25 21.80 16.92
C LEU A 747 -12.62 22.88 17.81
N SER A 748 -11.38 23.26 17.52
CA SER A 748 -10.69 24.39 18.16
C SER A 748 -10.34 25.45 17.13
N VAL A 749 -10.69 26.70 17.43
CA VAL A 749 -10.56 27.87 16.57
C VAL A 749 -9.73 28.93 17.29
N GLU A 750 -8.81 29.59 16.59
CA GLU A 750 -7.93 30.59 17.19
C GLU A 750 -8.30 32.02 16.72
N ILE A 751 -8.72 32.85 17.67
CA ILE A 751 -8.82 34.31 17.48
C ILE A 751 -7.45 34.91 17.77
N ILE A 752 -6.90 35.68 16.84
CA ILE A 752 -5.58 36.33 16.98
C ILE A 752 -5.73 37.85 17.09
N ASP A 753 -4.94 38.46 17.97
CA ASP A 753 -4.75 39.91 18.01
C ASP A 753 -3.77 40.35 16.89
N PRO A 754 -4.09 41.36 16.06
CA PRO A 754 -3.17 41.84 15.03
C PRO A 754 -1.95 42.54 15.65
N LEU A 755 -0.76 42.33 15.07
CA LEU A 755 0.47 42.98 15.55
C LEU A 755 0.33 44.53 15.56
N PRO A 756 0.69 45.20 16.67
CA PRO A 756 0.52 46.64 16.79
C PRO A 756 1.37 47.40 15.78
N MET A 757 0.82 48.52 15.30
CA MET A 757 1.49 49.42 14.37
C MET A 757 2.77 49.98 15.00
N VAL A 758 3.88 49.92 14.27
CA VAL A 758 5.18 50.43 14.71
C VAL A 758 5.62 51.53 13.73
N ILE A 759 5.63 52.77 14.23
CA ILE A 759 6.08 53.97 13.51
C ILE A 759 7.54 54.21 13.89
N THR A 760 8.47 53.97 12.98
CA THR A 760 9.87 54.41 13.11
C THR A 760 10.12 55.65 12.24
N GLY A 761 11.29 56.28 12.37
CA GLY A 761 11.67 57.39 11.50
C GLY A 761 13.10 57.85 11.74
N VAL A 762 13.65 58.54 10.73
CA VAL A 762 14.96 59.17 10.72
C VAL A 762 14.76 60.68 10.83
N VAL A 763 15.33 61.27 11.89
CA VAL A 763 15.32 62.72 12.10
C VAL A 763 16.58 63.32 11.48
N THR A 764 16.41 64.39 10.70
CA THR A 764 17.46 65.32 10.30
C THR A 764 17.30 66.59 11.14
N ASP A 765 18.33 66.94 11.90
CA ASP A 765 18.36 68.14 12.74
C ASP A 765 18.61 69.41 11.91
N VAL A 766 18.23 70.58 12.45
CA VAL A 766 18.42 71.88 11.80
C VAL A 766 19.91 72.23 11.74
N GLU A 767 20.39 72.51 10.53
CA GLU A 767 21.82 72.73 10.25
C GLU A 767 22.40 73.95 10.98
N CYS A 768 21.67 75.07 11.02
CA CYS A 768 22.08 76.31 11.71
C CYS A 768 20.99 76.82 12.66
N PHE A 769 21.42 77.49 13.74
CA PHE A 769 20.52 78.09 14.73
C PHE A 769 19.51 79.05 14.09
N GLY A 770 18.21 78.85 14.36
CA GLY A 770 17.12 79.68 13.85
C GLY A 770 16.73 79.48 12.37
N GLU A 771 17.35 78.53 11.66
CA GLU A 771 16.88 78.07 10.34
C GLU A 771 15.72 77.06 10.46
N ALA A 772 15.17 76.65 9.32
CA ALA A 772 14.13 75.62 9.24
C ALA A 772 14.52 74.53 8.22
N THR A 773 15.69 73.92 8.39
CA THR A 773 16.23 72.86 7.50
C THR A 773 16.04 71.44 8.04
N GLY A 774 15.39 71.26 9.19
CA GLY A 774 15.13 69.94 9.76
C GLY A 774 14.12 69.12 8.93
N ALA A 775 14.14 67.81 9.11
CA ALA A 775 13.22 66.87 8.45
C ALA A 775 12.98 65.61 9.28
N ILE A 776 11.85 64.94 9.06
CA ILE A 776 11.55 63.62 9.61
C ILE A 776 10.99 62.74 8.48
N ASP A 777 11.77 61.72 8.11
CA ASP A 777 11.43 60.60 7.24
C ASP A 777 10.84 59.50 8.14
N ILE A 778 9.64 58.96 7.84
CA ILE A 778 9.01 57.93 8.68
C ILE A 778 8.76 56.63 7.92
N THR A 779 8.80 55.52 8.65
CA THR A 779 8.38 54.20 8.13
C THR A 779 7.37 53.57 9.07
N VAL A 780 6.16 53.36 8.56
CA VAL A 780 5.10 52.62 9.25
C VAL A 780 5.25 51.13 8.94
N THR A 781 5.21 50.30 9.97
CA THR A 781 5.22 48.82 9.86
C THR A 781 4.10 48.21 10.70
N ASN A 782 3.59 47.06 10.26
CA ASN A 782 2.30 46.47 10.70
C ASN A 782 1.10 47.40 10.43
N GLY A 783 -0.09 47.05 10.91
CA GLY A 783 -1.36 47.77 10.65
C GLY A 783 -1.99 47.46 9.28
N ALA A 784 -3.28 47.80 9.14
CA ALA A 784 -4.07 47.55 7.93
C ALA A 784 -3.73 48.58 6.83
N GLY A 785 -2.93 48.17 5.85
CA GLY A 785 -2.36 49.04 4.81
C GLY A 785 -3.36 49.95 4.10
N GLY A 786 -3.18 51.26 4.28
CA GLY A 786 -4.07 52.30 3.79
C GLY A 786 -3.99 53.56 4.67
N PHE A 787 -2.78 53.88 5.15
CA PHE A 787 -2.55 54.80 6.24
C PHE A 787 -2.92 56.25 5.92
N THR A 788 -3.36 56.97 6.94
CA THR A 788 -3.52 58.43 6.93
C THR A 788 -2.74 59.04 8.08
N TYR A 789 -2.07 60.16 7.81
CA TYR A 789 -1.11 60.78 8.71
C TYR A 789 -1.68 62.10 9.23
N SER A 790 -1.42 62.40 10.51
CA SER A 790 -1.83 63.63 11.17
C SER A 790 -0.70 64.11 12.07
N TRP A 791 0.16 64.96 11.53
CA TRP A 791 1.25 65.61 12.25
C TRP A 791 0.77 66.81 13.07
N SER A 792 1.41 67.01 14.22
CA SER A 792 1.32 68.21 15.06
C SER A 792 2.71 68.57 15.60
N GLY A 793 3.01 69.87 15.76
CA GLY A 793 4.36 70.31 16.14
C GLY A 793 4.44 71.70 16.78
N PRO A 794 5.65 72.26 16.95
CA PRO A 794 5.87 73.61 17.46
C PRO A 794 5.14 74.67 16.63
N ASN A 795 4.91 75.85 17.22
CA ASN A 795 4.30 77.03 16.60
C ASN A 795 2.92 76.82 15.92
N GLY A 796 2.27 75.67 16.14
CA GLY A 796 0.99 75.30 15.51
C GLY A 796 1.17 74.57 14.17
N TYR A 797 2.34 74.00 13.90
CA TYR A 797 2.59 73.14 12.75
C TYR A 797 1.61 71.96 12.68
N THR A 798 1.09 71.69 11.48
CA THR A 798 0.28 70.51 11.16
C THR A 798 0.53 70.07 9.72
N SER A 799 0.64 68.77 9.47
CA SER A 799 0.72 68.18 8.13
C SER A 799 -0.11 66.89 8.05
N THR A 800 -0.42 66.46 6.83
CA THR A 800 -1.05 65.15 6.53
C THR A 800 -0.23 64.31 5.55
N ASP A 801 0.97 64.78 5.20
CA ASP A 801 1.95 64.01 4.44
C ASP A 801 2.62 62.96 5.35
N GLU A 802 3.18 61.91 4.74
CA GLU A 802 3.92 60.86 5.46
C GLU A 802 5.21 61.43 6.07
N ASP A 803 6.17 61.75 5.21
CA ASP A 803 7.40 62.45 5.56
C ASP A 803 7.16 63.97 5.65
N ILE A 804 7.91 64.64 6.52
CA ILE A 804 7.84 66.10 6.70
C ILE A 804 9.22 66.77 6.66
N ILE A 805 9.30 67.90 5.98
CA ILE A 805 10.52 68.68 5.72
C ILE A 805 10.31 70.17 6.06
N ASP A 806 11.37 70.96 5.92
CA ASP A 806 11.41 72.40 6.20
C ASP A 806 11.01 72.72 7.67
N LEU A 807 11.57 71.97 8.62
CA LEU A 807 11.20 71.99 10.04
C LEU A 807 12.11 72.90 10.89
N GLU A 808 11.47 73.66 11.78
CA GLU A 808 12.10 74.35 12.93
C GLU A 808 12.46 73.32 14.03
N ALA A 809 13.36 73.66 14.96
CA ALA A 809 13.65 72.79 16.10
C ALA A 809 12.45 72.64 17.06
N GLY A 810 12.16 71.42 17.50
CA GLY A 810 11.07 71.12 18.41
C GLY A 810 10.59 69.66 18.38
N THR A 811 9.51 69.38 19.11
CA THR A 811 8.87 68.05 19.14
C THR A 811 7.73 67.99 18.15
N TYR A 812 7.79 67.01 17.24
CA TYR A 812 6.76 66.71 16.25
C TYR A 812 6.13 65.35 16.56
N THR A 813 4.80 65.33 16.72
CA THR A 813 4.02 64.12 16.99
C THR A 813 3.16 63.79 15.79
N VAL A 814 3.33 62.59 15.24
CA VAL A 814 2.43 62.00 14.24
C VAL A 814 1.44 61.09 14.92
N THR A 815 0.16 61.21 14.57
CA THR A 815 -0.80 60.11 14.66
C THR A 815 -0.94 59.49 13.28
N VAL A 816 -0.82 58.17 13.19
CA VAL A 816 -1.11 57.39 11.99
C VAL A 816 -2.36 56.56 12.27
N THR A 817 -3.35 56.68 11.39
CA THR A 817 -4.59 55.90 11.41
C THR A 817 -4.60 54.97 10.21
N ASP A 818 -4.88 53.68 10.42
CA ASP A 818 -4.90 52.67 9.35
C ASP A 818 -6.29 52.46 8.71
N ALA A 819 -6.39 51.52 7.77
CA ALA A 819 -7.64 51.23 7.06
C ALA A 819 -8.75 50.62 7.94
N ASN A 820 -8.40 50.05 9.09
CA ASN A 820 -9.34 49.53 10.09
C ASN A 820 -9.75 50.61 11.12
N LEU A 821 -9.22 51.83 11.00
CA LEU A 821 -9.32 52.95 11.95
C LEU A 821 -8.50 52.77 13.24
N CYS A 822 -7.51 51.87 13.25
CA CYS A 822 -6.60 51.72 14.37
C CYS A 822 -5.62 52.91 14.41
N GLU A 823 -5.56 53.64 15.53
CA GLU A 823 -4.68 54.80 15.70
C GLU A 823 -3.44 54.46 16.53
N GLN A 824 -2.25 54.80 16.01
CA GLN A 824 -1.00 54.80 16.77
C GLN A 824 -0.34 56.18 16.67
N SER A 825 0.36 56.61 17.72
CA SER A 825 1.15 57.84 17.69
C SER A 825 2.63 57.60 18.04
N ASN A 826 3.51 58.44 17.50
CA ASN A 826 4.91 58.53 17.90
C ASN A 826 5.37 60.01 17.85
N SER A 827 6.41 60.34 18.60
CA SER A 827 6.95 61.70 18.72
C SER A 827 8.44 61.72 18.45
N PHE A 828 8.85 62.61 17.55
CA PHE A 828 10.23 62.85 17.15
C PHE A 828 10.67 64.22 17.69
N ILE A 829 11.98 64.39 17.93
CA ILE A 829 12.55 65.67 18.38
C ILE A 829 13.60 66.08 17.37
N VAL A 830 13.31 67.14 16.62
CA VAL A 830 14.29 67.87 15.81
C VAL A 830 15.02 68.82 16.76
N ILE A 831 16.35 68.78 16.81
CA ILE A 831 17.15 69.82 17.48
C ILE A 831 17.79 70.76 16.46
N GLU A 832 18.33 71.88 16.92
CA GLU A 832 19.17 72.80 16.14
C GLU A 832 20.58 72.83 16.72
N ASN A 833 21.56 73.19 15.89
CA ASN A 833 22.91 73.45 16.38
C ASN A 833 22.94 74.70 17.28
N PRO A 834 23.84 74.75 18.28
CA PRO A 834 23.94 75.91 19.18
C PRO A 834 24.35 77.18 18.45
N GLU A 835 23.68 78.30 18.77
CA GLU A 835 24.06 79.66 18.35
C GLU A 835 25.57 79.91 18.54
N ILE A 836 26.25 80.34 17.48
CA ILE A 836 27.66 80.75 17.56
C ILE A 836 27.71 82.08 18.32
N MET A 837 28.47 82.11 19.42
CA MET A 837 28.69 83.30 20.23
C MET A 837 30.18 83.64 20.23
N LEU A 838 30.49 84.89 19.89
CA LEU A 838 31.84 85.42 19.84
C LEU A 838 32.11 86.31 21.06
N SER A 839 33.29 86.16 21.66
CA SER A 839 33.75 87.00 22.76
C SER A 839 35.25 87.26 22.62
N ALA A 840 35.73 88.43 23.05
CA ALA A 840 37.12 88.84 22.83
C ALA A 840 37.75 89.48 24.07
N VAL A 841 39.05 89.25 24.24
CA VAL A 841 39.94 90.01 25.12
C VAL A 841 40.79 90.91 24.24
N ILE A 842 40.45 92.20 24.23
CA ILE A 842 41.17 93.23 23.47
C ILE A 842 42.34 93.75 24.31
N THR A 843 43.52 93.87 23.68
CA THR A 843 44.69 94.58 24.22
C THR A 843 44.96 95.79 23.34
N ASP A 844 44.90 96.99 23.91
CA ASP A 844 45.16 98.26 23.22
C ASP A 844 46.65 98.45 22.90
N VAL A 845 46.96 99.30 21.91
CA VAL A 845 48.35 99.59 21.52
C VAL A 845 49.04 100.42 22.61
N VAL A 846 50.24 99.99 23.04
CA VAL A 846 50.97 100.58 24.16
C VAL A 846 51.51 101.99 23.87
N CYS A 847 52.07 102.21 22.67
CA CYS A 847 52.61 103.51 22.26
C CYS A 847 51.87 104.02 21.01
N GLY A 848 51.43 105.29 21.02
CA GLY A 848 50.64 105.87 19.93
C GLY A 848 51.39 105.90 18.60
N GLY A 849 50.95 105.06 17.65
CA GLY A 849 51.57 104.87 16.33
C GLY A 849 52.23 103.50 16.10
N ASP A 850 52.34 102.66 17.12
CA ASP A 850 52.87 101.29 17.01
C ASP A 850 51.80 100.27 16.58
N SER A 851 52.16 98.99 16.56
CA SER A 851 51.27 97.86 16.27
C SER A 851 51.50 96.76 17.32
N THR A 852 51.18 97.07 18.57
CA THR A 852 51.29 96.17 19.73
C THR A 852 49.94 95.74 20.28
N GLY A 853 48.85 96.07 19.58
CA GLY A 853 47.51 95.64 19.94
C GLY A 853 47.27 94.16 19.61
N ALA A 854 46.29 93.57 20.27
CA ALA A 854 45.89 92.18 20.07
C ALA A 854 44.39 91.98 20.33
N ILE A 855 43.82 90.93 19.72
CA ILE A 855 42.45 90.47 19.93
C ILE A 855 42.51 88.94 20.09
N ASP A 856 42.44 88.48 21.33
CA ASP A 856 42.29 87.08 21.72
C ASP A 856 40.78 86.76 21.68
N ILE A 857 40.35 85.79 20.86
CA ILE A 857 38.92 85.47 20.69
C ILE A 857 38.57 84.09 21.22
N THR A 858 37.42 83.99 21.88
CA THR A 858 36.83 82.73 22.32
C THR A 858 35.48 82.54 21.66
N VAL A 859 35.41 81.54 20.77
CA VAL A 859 34.18 81.04 20.14
C VAL A 859 33.48 80.05 21.08
N LEU A 860 32.16 80.17 21.21
CA LEU A 860 31.29 79.20 21.90
C LEU A 860 30.09 78.88 21.01
N GLY A 861 29.53 77.67 21.13
CA GLY A 861 28.46 77.19 20.24
C GLY A 861 28.99 76.65 18.90
N GLY A 862 28.15 76.62 17.86
CA GLY A 862 28.48 76.07 16.53
C GLY A 862 28.70 74.55 16.49
N GLN A 863 29.04 74.02 15.30
CA GLN A 863 29.42 72.62 15.10
C GLN A 863 30.74 72.44 14.32
N GLY A 864 31.64 71.64 14.88
CA GLY A 864 32.86 71.16 14.21
C GLY A 864 34.07 72.09 14.35
N ASP A 865 34.98 72.02 13.38
CA ASP A 865 36.13 72.92 13.27
C ASP A 865 35.71 74.30 12.70
N PHE A 866 36.22 75.39 13.26
CA PHE A 866 35.92 76.75 12.80
C PHE A 866 36.92 77.27 11.76
N THR A 867 36.46 78.21 10.96
CA THR A 867 37.27 79.02 10.04
C THR A 867 37.00 80.50 10.27
N TYR A 868 38.06 81.31 10.17
CA TYR A 868 38.05 82.72 10.54
C TYR A 868 38.35 83.57 9.31
N ALA A 869 37.64 84.68 9.17
CA ALA A 869 37.86 85.66 8.11
C ALA A 869 37.81 87.07 8.71
N TRP A 870 38.99 87.58 9.07
CA TRP A 870 39.16 88.94 9.57
C TRP A 870 39.29 89.95 8.43
N SER A 871 38.76 91.15 8.64
CA SER A 871 39.06 92.35 7.85
C SER A 871 39.25 93.56 8.77
N GLY A 872 39.98 94.59 8.34
CA GLY A 872 40.32 95.71 9.22
C GLY A 872 40.93 96.94 8.52
N PRO A 873 41.62 97.82 9.26
CA PRO A 873 42.13 99.10 8.77
C PRO A 873 43.11 98.93 7.61
N ASP A 874 43.18 99.94 6.73
CA ASP A 874 44.06 100.01 5.55
C ASP A 874 44.05 98.76 4.61
N GLY A 875 43.01 97.92 4.71
CA GLY A 875 42.87 96.69 3.93
C GLY A 875 43.50 95.46 4.57
N PHE A 876 43.69 95.46 5.89
CA PHE A 876 44.07 94.28 6.66
C PHE A 876 43.08 93.12 6.44
N THR A 877 43.61 91.89 6.36
CA THR A 877 42.83 90.65 6.36
C THR A 877 43.63 89.53 7.02
N SER A 878 43.00 88.66 7.81
CA SER A 878 43.61 87.44 8.35
C SER A 878 42.66 86.23 8.30
N MET A 879 43.22 85.03 8.47
CA MET A 879 42.51 83.75 8.65
C MET A 879 42.93 83.03 9.95
N ASP A 880 43.81 83.64 10.75
CA ASP A 880 44.15 83.18 12.08
C ASP A 880 42.96 83.43 13.04
N GLU A 881 42.87 82.65 14.12
CA GLU A 881 41.85 82.82 15.18
C GLU A 881 42.07 84.15 15.90
N ASP A 882 43.16 84.26 16.65
CA ASP A 882 43.58 85.47 17.35
C ASP A 882 44.35 86.44 16.43
N LEU A 883 44.22 87.74 16.71
CA LEU A 883 45.08 88.78 16.14
C LEU A 883 46.13 89.24 17.14
N VAL A 884 47.39 89.36 16.71
CA VAL A 884 48.52 89.89 17.50
C VAL A 884 49.38 90.83 16.65
N ASP A 885 50.11 91.72 17.31
CA ASP A 885 50.98 92.73 16.69
C ASP A 885 50.25 93.61 15.64
N VAL A 886 49.00 94.00 15.93
CA VAL A 886 48.14 94.81 15.05
C VAL A 886 48.03 96.28 15.49
N PRO A 887 47.87 97.24 14.57
CA PRO A 887 47.66 98.66 14.88
C PRO A 887 46.26 98.95 15.44
N ALA A 888 46.08 100.15 16.01
CA ALA A 888 44.79 100.61 16.49
C ALA A 888 43.78 100.84 15.35
N GLY A 889 42.51 100.53 15.62
CA GLY A 889 41.41 100.59 14.66
C GLY A 889 40.39 99.48 14.87
N THR A 890 39.38 99.44 13.99
CA THR A 890 38.28 98.45 14.05
C THR A 890 38.55 97.27 13.12
N TYR A 891 38.35 96.06 13.65
CA TYR A 891 38.53 94.77 13.01
C TYR A 891 37.21 94.00 13.05
N ASP A 892 36.71 93.63 11.88
CA ASP A 892 35.50 92.82 11.71
C ASP A 892 35.91 91.37 11.47
N VAL A 893 35.37 90.43 12.27
CA VAL A 893 35.56 88.97 12.07
C VAL A 893 34.28 88.35 11.53
N THR A 894 34.41 87.43 10.57
CA THR A 894 33.41 86.40 10.31
C THR A 894 33.96 85.07 10.78
N VAL A 895 33.25 84.39 11.68
CA VAL A 895 33.55 83.01 12.06
C VAL A 895 32.55 82.10 11.35
N THR A 896 33.03 81.06 10.69
CA THR A 896 32.21 80.07 9.97
C THR A 896 32.53 78.67 10.45
N ASP A 897 31.53 77.92 10.89
CA ASP A 897 31.70 76.56 11.38
C ASP A 897 31.78 75.51 10.25
N GLN A 898 31.84 74.22 10.62
CA GLN A 898 32.03 73.14 9.65
C GLN A 898 30.79 72.86 8.78
N LEU A 899 29.60 73.28 9.22
CA LEU A 899 28.36 73.18 8.43
C LEU A 899 28.13 74.41 7.54
N GLY A 900 28.85 75.51 7.81
CA GLY A 900 28.75 76.76 7.08
C GLY A 900 27.89 77.81 7.78
N CYS A 901 27.55 77.61 9.05
CA CYS A 901 26.87 78.61 9.87
C CYS A 901 27.84 79.75 10.19
N THR A 902 27.42 81.00 10.01
CA THR A 902 28.29 82.19 10.11
C THR A 902 27.84 83.17 11.17
N GLU A 903 28.77 83.65 12.00
CA GLU A 903 28.54 84.78 12.91
C GLU A 903 29.54 85.93 12.63
N GLN A 904 29.14 87.18 12.89
CA GLN A 904 29.93 88.37 12.60
C GLN A 904 29.97 89.37 13.76
N GLU A 905 31.18 89.69 14.25
CA GLU A 905 31.37 90.73 15.27
C GLU A 905 32.49 91.72 14.91
N SER A 906 32.44 92.88 15.55
CA SER A 906 33.35 94.01 15.32
C SER A 906 34.05 94.45 16.61
N TYR A 907 35.37 94.41 16.61
CA TYR A 907 36.21 94.75 17.77
C TYR A 907 37.07 95.97 17.44
N THR A 908 37.32 96.85 18.40
CA THR A 908 38.14 98.05 18.20
C THR A 908 39.28 98.10 19.19
N ILE A 909 40.49 98.26 18.68
CA ILE A 909 41.73 98.45 19.44
C ILE A 909 42.00 99.97 19.50
N ASP A 910 42.14 100.53 20.69
CA ASP A 910 42.50 101.94 20.90
C ASP A 910 44.04 102.13 21.03
N GLN A 911 44.49 103.38 21.09
CA GLN A 911 45.88 103.76 21.39
C GLN A 911 45.94 105.12 22.12
N PRO A 912 46.99 105.40 22.92
CA PRO A 912 47.17 106.71 23.54
C PRO A 912 47.57 107.79 22.51
N ASP A 913 47.32 109.06 22.85
CA ASP A 913 47.81 110.21 22.08
C ASP A 913 49.36 110.17 21.99
N PRO A 914 49.97 110.38 20.81
CA PRO A 914 51.41 110.29 20.64
C PRO A 914 52.17 111.37 21.42
N LEU A 915 53.30 110.98 22.02
CA LEU A 915 54.15 111.86 22.83
C LEU A 915 54.76 112.99 21.98
N THR A 916 54.60 114.24 22.43
CA THR A 916 55.09 115.46 21.77
C THR A 916 55.59 116.49 22.79
N VAL A 917 56.48 117.39 22.35
CA VAL A 917 57.03 118.45 23.21
C VAL A 917 57.17 119.78 22.47
N THR A 918 56.98 120.88 23.20
CA THR A 918 57.20 122.26 22.75
C THR A 918 58.05 123.01 23.77
N ALA A 919 58.76 124.06 23.35
CA ALA A 919 59.67 124.81 24.22
C ALA A 919 59.69 126.32 23.94
N ALA A 920 60.07 127.10 24.96
CA ALA A 920 60.47 128.50 24.84
C ALA A 920 61.95 128.65 25.26
N LEU A 921 62.68 129.57 24.62
CA LEU A 921 64.13 129.72 24.77
C LEU A 921 64.50 131.17 25.11
N SER A 922 65.52 131.35 25.95
CA SER A 922 66.02 132.62 26.46
C SER A 922 67.55 132.63 26.39
N ASP A 923 68.12 133.46 25.52
CA ASP A 923 69.56 133.56 25.29
C ASP A 923 70.27 134.38 26.42
N PRO A 924 71.48 133.98 26.87
CA PRO A 924 72.28 134.72 27.84
C PRO A 924 72.48 136.22 27.51
N LEU A 925 72.34 137.07 28.53
CA LEU A 925 72.30 138.54 28.37
C LEU A 925 73.66 139.20 28.08
N CYS A 926 74.76 138.52 28.41
CA CYS A 926 76.14 138.99 28.27
C CYS A 926 77.04 137.80 27.94
N SER A 927 78.09 138.03 27.14
CA SER A 927 78.97 136.96 26.68
C SER A 927 79.69 136.27 27.85
N GLY A 928 79.48 134.96 27.98
CA GLY A 928 80.06 134.15 29.05
C GLY A 928 79.38 134.27 30.43
N GLU A 929 78.17 134.82 30.51
CA GLU A 929 77.31 134.69 31.70
C GLU A 929 76.41 133.43 31.60
N PHE A 930 76.04 132.90 32.76
CA PHE A 930 75.20 131.70 32.91
C PHE A 930 73.77 132.12 33.31
N ASN A 931 73.01 132.67 32.36
CA ASN A 931 71.66 133.20 32.64
C ASN A 931 70.66 133.06 31.48
N GLY A 932 70.85 132.08 30.60
CA GLY A 932 69.82 131.60 29.69
C GLY A 932 68.86 130.60 30.35
N ASP A 933 67.74 130.34 29.70
CA ASP A 933 66.70 129.40 30.17
C ASP A 933 65.96 128.70 29.01
N ILE A 934 65.40 127.53 29.30
CA ILE A 934 64.59 126.68 28.41
C ILE A 934 63.40 126.15 29.21
N ASP A 935 62.22 126.71 28.95
CA ASP A 935 60.92 126.23 29.47
C ASP A 935 60.33 125.20 28.50
N ILE A 936 59.72 124.10 28.98
CA ILE A 936 59.09 123.07 28.11
C ILE A 936 57.66 122.71 28.51
N ALA A 937 56.86 122.31 27.51
CA ALA A 937 55.53 121.73 27.70
C ALA A 937 55.39 120.44 26.88
N ILE A 938 55.08 119.34 27.57
CA ILE A 938 54.86 117.99 27.02
C ILE A 938 53.36 117.76 26.83
N MET A 939 52.98 117.08 25.75
CA MET A 939 51.59 116.71 25.40
C MET A 939 51.56 115.30 24.80
N GLY A 940 50.58 114.48 25.19
CA GLY A 940 50.50 113.07 24.80
C GLY A 940 51.48 112.17 25.58
N GLY A 941 51.51 110.89 25.23
CA GLY A 941 52.13 109.82 26.01
C GLY A 941 51.34 109.48 27.28
N THR A 942 51.73 108.39 27.94
CA THR A 942 51.20 108.01 29.25
C THR A 942 51.70 109.01 30.33
N PRO A 943 50.95 109.26 31.42
CA PRO A 943 51.44 110.10 32.53
C PRO A 943 52.74 109.60 33.19
N ASP A 944 53.30 110.43 34.07
CA ASP A 944 54.57 110.22 34.81
C ASP A 944 55.84 110.10 33.94
N HIS A 945 56.06 111.11 33.09
CA HIS A 945 57.26 111.27 32.25
C HIS A 945 58.58 111.38 33.03
N LEU A 946 59.52 110.47 32.74
CA LEU A 946 60.94 110.61 33.06
C LEU A 946 61.62 111.57 32.08
N ILE A 947 62.21 112.65 32.59
CA ILE A 947 62.90 113.68 31.82
C ILE A 947 64.41 113.64 32.11
N THR A 948 65.21 113.66 31.04
CA THR A 948 66.67 113.81 31.12
C THR A 948 67.21 114.83 30.11
N TRP A 949 68.08 115.70 30.61
CA TRP A 949 68.75 116.74 29.84
C TRP A 949 70.26 116.53 29.84
N THR A 950 70.90 116.79 28.69
CA THR A 950 72.36 116.89 28.57
C THR A 950 72.74 118.13 27.74
N GLY A 951 73.90 118.73 28.00
CA GLY A 951 74.28 119.99 27.34
C GLY A 951 75.79 120.29 27.35
N PRO A 952 76.18 121.54 27.07
CA PRO A 952 77.57 121.96 26.95
C PRO A 952 78.38 121.74 28.23
N ASN A 953 79.70 121.65 28.10
CA ASN A 953 80.68 121.51 29.19
C ASN A 953 80.42 120.41 30.24
N GLY A 954 79.54 119.44 29.93
CA GLY A 954 79.15 118.38 30.86
C GLY A 954 77.91 118.70 31.71
N PHE A 955 77.12 119.69 31.33
CA PHE A 955 75.79 119.91 31.89
C PHE A 955 74.93 118.66 31.76
N SER A 956 74.28 118.26 32.85
CA SER A 956 73.18 117.31 32.83
C SER A 956 72.19 117.62 33.94
N ALA A 957 70.90 117.44 33.65
CA ALA A 957 69.82 117.57 34.61
C ALA A 957 68.86 116.38 34.47
N SER A 958 68.33 115.91 35.59
CA SER A 958 67.35 114.82 35.62
C SER A 958 66.55 114.91 36.92
N GLY A 959 65.23 114.71 36.82
CA GLY A 959 64.28 114.90 37.89
C GLY A 959 63.03 115.64 37.42
N VAL A 960 62.02 115.72 38.29
CA VAL A 960 60.67 116.22 37.95
C VAL A 960 60.60 117.76 37.96
N GLY A 961 61.55 118.40 37.29
CA GLY A 961 61.52 119.80 36.90
C GLY A 961 61.61 119.86 35.38
N ILE A 962 60.55 120.34 34.73
CA ILE A 962 60.45 120.44 33.28
C ILE A 962 61.49 121.42 32.72
N ASP A 963 61.54 122.61 33.31
CA ASP A 963 62.31 123.75 32.82
C ASP A 963 63.75 123.76 33.38
N ILE A 964 64.71 124.20 32.56
CA ILE A 964 66.13 124.34 32.95
C ILE A 964 66.62 125.79 32.74
N ALA A 965 67.34 126.32 33.72
CA ALA A 965 67.76 127.72 33.79
C ALA A 965 69.21 127.85 34.33
N ASP A 966 69.71 129.09 34.40
CA ASP A 966 71.12 129.44 34.66
C ASP A 966 72.08 128.80 33.62
N LEU A 967 71.66 128.81 32.35
CA LEU A 967 72.32 128.13 31.23
C LEU A 967 73.33 129.03 30.50
N GLU A 968 74.29 128.38 29.81
CA GLU A 968 75.23 129.02 28.89
C GLU A 968 74.81 128.81 27.42
N ALA A 969 75.49 129.48 26.48
CA ALA A 969 75.24 129.28 25.06
C ALA A 969 75.72 127.90 24.57
N GLY A 970 74.87 127.19 23.81
CA GLY A 970 75.17 125.89 23.21
C GLY A 970 73.93 125.00 23.06
N ASP A 971 74.15 123.75 22.64
CA ASP A 971 73.10 122.76 22.36
C ASP A 971 72.74 121.91 23.59
N TYR A 972 71.43 121.82 23.88
CA TYR A 972 70.84 121.06 24.97
C TYR A 972 69.90 119.98 24.41
N ILE A 973 70.21 118.71 24.69
CA ILE A 973 69.45 117.54 24.26
C ILE A 973 68.49 117.12 25.39
N LEU A 974 67.22 117.00 25.04
CA LEU A 974 66.13 116.50 25.89
C LEU A 974 65.76 115.09 25.43
N ASN A 975 65.69 114.14 26.37
CA ASN A 975 65.17 112.80 26.16
C ASN A 975 64.04 112.60 27.17
N ILE A 976 62.84 112.31 26.68
CA ILE A 976 61.62 112.02 27.47
C ILE A 976 61.32 110.52 27.35
N THR A 977 60.82 109.92 28.43
CA THR A 977 60.26 108.57 28.43
C THR A 977 59.01 108.58 29.31
N ASP A 978 57.87 108.03 28.88
CA ASP A 978 56.70 107.85 29.75
C ASP A 978 56.75 106.53 30.57
N ASP A 979 55.78 106.30 31.45
CA ASP A 979 55.79 105.17 32.40
C ASP A 979 55.67 103.79 31.70
N GLU A 980 55.10 103.74 30.49
CA GLU A 980 55.06 102.55 29.62
C GLU A 980 56.34 102.37 28.76
N GLY A 981 57.23 103.37 28.77
CA GLY A 981 58.54 103.31 28.12
C GLY A 981 58.61 103.92 26.72
N CYS A 982 57.58 104.64 26.25
CA CYS A 982 57.59 105.30 24.96
C CYS A 982 58.52 106.54 25.01
N THR A 983 59.50 106.63 24.09
CA THR A 983 60.59 107.64 24.15
C THR A 983 60.49 108.75 23.09
N LEU A 984 60.83 109.99 23.46
CA LEU A 984 60.97 111.13 22.55
C LEU A 984 62.26 111.93 22.82
N ASP A 985 63.13 112.00 21.81
CA ASP A 985 64.40 112.75 21.85
C ASP A 985 64.32 114.03 20.99
N THR A 986 64.85 115.15 21.49
CA THR A 986 64.90 116.44 20.77
C THR A 986 66.09 117.30 21.22
N THR A 987 66.33 118.44 20.57
CA THR A 987 67.48 119.33 20.86
C THR A 987 67.13 120.81 20.65
N PHE A 988 67.63 121.65 21.54
CA PHE A 988 67.44 123.11 21.54
C PHE A 988 68.78 123.84 21.68
N THR A 989 68.89 125.10 21.26
CA THR A 989 70.17 125.84 21.20
C THR A 989 70.05 127.26 21.76
N LEU A 990 70.99 127.66 22.63
CA LEU A 990 71.14 129.03 23.17
C LEU A 990 72.40 129.73 22.61
N ASN A 991 72.42 131.07 22.59
CA ASN A 991 73.39 131.89 21.83
C ASN A 991 73.97 133.06 22.64
N ASP A 992 75.17 133.53 22.25
CA ASP A 992 76.00 134.47 23.03
C ASP A 992 76.19 135.84 22.32
N PRO A 993 76.17 137.00 23.03
CA PRO A 993 76.30 138.34 22.43
C PRO A 993 77.77 138.82 22.22
N VAL A 994 77.97 140.04 21.71
CA VAL A 994 79.27 140.50 21.14
C VAL A 994 80.10 141.43 22.07
N GLU A 995 81.42 141.18 22.13
CA GLU A 995 82.44 141.88 22.95
C GLU A 995 82.60 143.41 22.68
N LEU A 996 83.32 144.12 23.57
CA LEU A 996 83.50 145.59 23.60
C LEU A 996 85.00 145.99 23.53
N MET A 997 85.36 146.95 22.66
CA MET A 997 86.74 147.41 22.42
C MET A 997 86.88 148.94 22.30
N ALA A 998 88.09 149.47 22.55
CA ALA A 998 88.42 150.90 22.40
C ALA A 998 89.85 151.16 21.86
N SER A 999 90.08 152.30 21.19
CA SER A 999 91.38 152.71 20.62
C SER A 999 91.61 154.22 20.70
N LEU A 1000 92.88 154.67 20.67
CA LEU A 1000 93.29 156.08 20.88
C LEU A 1000 94.10 156.64 19.70
N ASP A 1001 93.95 157.94 19.41
CA ASP A 1001 94.77 158.68 18.43
C ASP A 1001 95.27 160.02 19.02
N ILE A 1002 96.52 160.43 18.73
CA ILE A 1002 97.26 161.47 19.49
C ILE A 1002 97.99 162.46 18.56
N THR A 1003 97.69 163.75 18.72
CA THR A 1003 98.42 164.87 18.11
C THR A 1003 99.31 165.56 19.16
N GLN A 1004 100.62 165.56 18.93
CA GLN A 1004 101.62 166.16 19.83
C GLN A 1004 101.61 167.72 19.78
N PRO A 1005 101.82 168.41 20.92
CA PRO A 1005 101.92 169.87 20.96
C PRO A 1005 103.15 170.43 20.21
N GLY A 1006 103.06 171.68 19.77
CA GLY A 1006 104.17 172.43 19.22
C GLY A 1006 105.18 172.83 20.30
N CYS A 1007 106.47 172.95 19.97
CA CYS A 1007 107.50 173.24 20.95
C CYS A 1007 107.30 174.62 21.62
N GLY A 1008 106.77 174.62 22.84
CA GLY A 1008 106.41 175.81 23.61
C GLY A 1008 104.99 176.34 23.36
N LEU A 1009 104.04 175.48 22.94
CA LEU A 1009 102.63 175.81 22.68
C LEU A 1009 101.69 174.74 23.23
N ASP A 1010 100.68 175.15 24.00
CA ASP A 1010 99.66 174.25 24.57
C ASP A 1010 98.58 173.90 23.50
N ASN A 1011 98.95 173.08 22.51
CA ASN A 1011 98.12 172.81 21.34
C ASN A 1011 98.04 171.33 20.89
N GLY A 1012 98.36 170.38 21.78
CA GLY A 1012 98.15 168.95 21.58
C GLY A 1012 96.69 168.52 21.75
N GLU A 1013 96.36 167.34 21.23
CA GLU A 1013 95.02 166.74 21.23
C GLU A 1013 95.10 165.20 21.32
N VAL A 1014 94.14 164.57 21.98
CA VAL A 1014 93.95 163.11 21.96
C VAL A 1014 92.47 162.75 21.85
N SER A 1015 92.15 161.73 21.08
CA SER A 1015 90.80 161.22 20.86
C SER A 1015 90.70 159.70 21.08
N SER A 1016 89.50 159.23 21.40
CA SER A 1016 89.18 157.81 21.62
C SER A 1016 88.00 157.37 20.75
N THR A 1017 88.07 156.14 20.24
CA THR A 1017 87.01 155.50 19.45
C THR A 1017 86.65 154.15 20.06
N VAL A 1018 85.36 153.90 20.29
CA VAL A 1018 84.83 152.70 20.99
C VAL A 1018 83.86 151.95 20.07
N SER A 1019 83.85 150.61 20.15
CA SER A 1019 82.98 149.74 19.36
C SER A 1019 82.65 148.44 20.09
N GLY A 1020 81.39 148.01 20.04
CA GLY A 1020 80.94 146.71 20.57
C GLY A 1020 79.96 146.85 21.74
N GLY A 1021 79.67 145.74 22.42
CA GLY A 1021 78.68 145.67 23.51
C GLY A 1021 77.22 145.80 23.06
N THR A 1022 76.30 145.74 24.02
CA THR A 1022 74.85 145.56 23.78
C THR A 1022 74.11 146.81 23.29
N VAL A 1023 74.66 148.02 23.45
CA VAL A 1023 74.05 149.29 22.98
C VAL A 1023 75.10 150.23 22.38
N ALA A 1024 75.14 150.31 21.05
CA ALA A 1024 76.29 150.83 20.31
C ALA A 1024 76.52 152.36 20.28
N ILE A 1025 75.80 153.16 21.08
CA ILE A 1025 75.78 154.64 20.96
C ILE A 1025 76.02 155.44 22.25
N ASP A 1026 76.04 154.83 23.43
CA ASP A 1026 75.99 155.54 24.73
C ASP A 1026 77.25 155.27 25.59
N TYR A 1027 78.42 155.62 25.06
CA TYR A 1027 79.71 155.43 25.73
C TYR A 1027 80.10 156.64 26.59
N THR A 1028 80.49 156.39 27.85
CA THR A 1028 80.99 157.43 28.77
C THR A 1028 82.52 157.50 28.74
N TYR A 1029 83.08 158.69 28.54
CA TYR A 1029 84.53 158.92 28.44
C TYR A 1029 85.06 159.66 29.68
N VAL A 1030 86.23 159.26 30.18
CA VAL A 1030 86.96 159.95 31.26
C VAL A 1030 88.45 159.93 30.95
N TRP A 1031 89.08 161.10 30.96
CA TRP A 1031 90.52 161.27 30.77
C TRP A 1031 91.15 161.89 32.00
N THR A 1032 92.23 161.30 32.49
CA THR A 1032 93.00 161.80 33.65
C THR A 1032 94.44 162.10 33.26
N ASP A 1033 95.05 163.12 33.87
CA ASP A 1033 96.47 163.35 33.76
C ASP A 1033 97.32 162.39 34.63
N SER A 1034 98.64 162.60 34.63
CA SER A 1034 99.59 161.80 35.42
C SER A 1034 99.55 162.06 36.94
N THR A 1035 98.78 163.06 37.39
CA THR A 1035 98.42 163.29 38.79
C THR A 1035 97.08 162.68 39.18
N GLY A 1036 96.29 162.21 38.21
CA GLY A 1036 94.97 161.61 38.39
C GLY A 1036 93.81 162.61 38.35
N ASP A 1037 94.10 163.90 38.11
CA ASP A 1037 93.05 164.91 37.95
C ASP A 1037 92.39 164.77 36.57
N THR A 1038 91.07 165.00 36.51
CA THR A 1038 90.29 164.80 35.28
C THR A 1038 90.48 165.95 34.30
N ILE A 1039 91.18 165.69 33.19
CA ILE A 1039 91.46 166.66 32.13
C ILE A 1039 90.38 166.73 31.05
N GLY A 1040 89.43 165.78 31.03
CA GLY A 1040 88.18 165.93 30.29
C GLY A 1040 87.32 164.67 30.24
N THR A 1041 86.13 164.79 29.66
CA THR A 1041 85.09 163.74 29.62
C THR A 1041 84.39 163.61 28.26
N ALA A 1042 84.89 164.27 27.22
CA ALA A 1042 84.46 164.09 25.84
C ALA A 1042 85.33 163.03 25.14
N ALA A 1043 84.86 162.49 24.00
CA ALA A 1043 85.64 161.53 23.21
C ALA A 1043 86.97 162.11 22.64
N THR A 1044 87.09 163.44 22.59
CA THR A 1044 88.33 164.16 22.23
C THR A 1044 88.61 165.25 23.27
N ILE A 1045 89.88 165.42 23.65
CA ILE A 1045 90.36 166.51 24.52
C ILE A 1045 91.56 167.21 23.86
N SER A 1046 91.58 168.54 23.90
CA SER A 1046 92.55 169.37 23.19
C SER A 1046 92.98 170.61 23.99
N GLY A 1047 94.12 171.19 23.61
CA GLY A 1047 94.80 172.23 24.40
C GLY A 1047 95.79 171.66 25.43
N LEU A 1048 96.31 170.46 25.17
CA LEU A 1048 97.33 169.81 25.99
C LEU A 1048 98.73 170.36 25.65
N GLY A 1049 99.65 170.42 26.63
CA GLY A 1049 101.02 170.93 26.47
C GLY A 1049 102.11 169.89 26.78
#